data_AF-F2CVA9-F1
#
_entry.id   AF-F2CVA9-F1
#
_cell.length_a   1.000
_cell.length_b   1.000
_cell.length_c   1.000
_cell.angle_alpha   90.00
_cell.angle_beta   90.00
_cell.angle_gamma   90.00
#
_symmetry.space_group_name_H-M   'P 1'
#
loop_
_entity.id
_entity.type
_entity.pdbx_description
1 polymer ?
#
loop_
_entity_poly.entity_id
_entity_poly.type
_entity_poly.pdbx_seq_one_letter_code
_entity_poly.pdbx_strand_id
1 'polypeptide(L)'
;MRTLREVQEVGVLHQTVQRSSLSPAHQFLNEWELKCMVMASFSLQVFILFFSGFRKRYCSRVLSVLLWLAYLSADSLAVYILGRLTLRVGGVGSNNHLALFWAPFLLLHLGGQETMTAFSMEDNALWKRHLLSLVTQVPMATYVVTKQLSGDNNERWLVLPMVLVFVAGTGKYAERIWTLRRAGSVAPGTSRSTSKLVARASNHAVWDTPGYYGQLCFVISKKQERNFEVILDVAAQAFKLSLHFLMDMTPSISLIPQDIKDIKQAVEVFQSSEERVHMAYKLAEIHLSLIYDYLYTKFGARHFRMLPFCNIFHRIIALALPSVALGLFVRGMMTGGNVHDTTDVIISYVLLVGAVVLETCSIFMSFISSCWAYKTIISLSLTCPLCRDIPGAITGLLYVARRLHPGNKGEWSAKMAQYNMIRGCIKEKQDTGLLRRAMRWVGIIGVPREITHIGVSPELKKLILDKLLDIASTPHINEWDIGVGKFRGQWAQWVAEAKQDGANHHQVFQICNIQGLEFVSSVLLWHIVTDICLLATDDVAVDGDEQHLEDGGDSSSHEEEHLEDGGSSHHEDVEGSLSELRESIKELSNYVMYLVADCGAMAGSEGHYVVTRGQKEVSRWMLEKEKRGGGGSDDRKKVIEEIRDEDSSFFHENYYPVLDRARRVASDLLKVGEAGDRWELISAVWLEMLCYVAYNCGAAFHAKHLATGGEFVTHIKMLLFMVGVPFMRDVKVSLFPEAGNIYS
;
A
#
# COMPACT_ATOMS: atom_id res chain seq x y z
N MET A 1 24.86 -0.55 77.71
CA MET A 1 25.80 -0.19 76.63
C MET A 1 26.38 -1.40 75.89
N ARG A 2 26.69 -2.55 76.52
CA ARG A 2 27.16 -3.75 75.80
C ARG A 2 26.10 -4.40 74.89
N THR A 3 24.87 -4.50 75.36
CA THR A 3 23.74 -5.09 74.59
C THR A 3 23.33 -4.30 73.35
N LEU A 4 23.53 -2.98 73.35
CA LEU A 4 23.28 -2.12 72.17
C LEU A 4 24.38 -2.27 71.10
N ARG A 5 25.61 -2.63 71.50
CA ARG A 5 26.73 -2.86 70.56
C ARG A 5 26.59 -4.20 69.84
N GLU A 6 26.14 -5.24 70.54
CA GLU A 6 25.91 -6.56 69.95
C GLU A 6 24.72 -6.58 68.97
N VAL A 7 23.64 -5.84 69.25
CA VAL A 7 22.52 -5.71 68.30
C VAL A 7 22.92 -4.92 67.04
N GLN A 8 23.83 -3.96 67.17
CA GLN A 8 24.35 -3.18 66.05
C GLN A 8 25.38 -3.98 65.23
N GLU A 9 26.21 -4.81 65.86
CA GLU A 9 27.10 -5.74 65.16
C GLU A 9 26.35 -6.89 64.49
N VAL A 10 25.29 -7.44 65.08
CA VAL A 10 24.46 -8.48 64.45
C VAL A 10 23.62 -7.91 63.31
N GLY A 11 23.12 -6.67 63.42
CA GLY A 11 22.45 -5.97 62.32
C GLY A 11 23.40 -5.65 61.15
N VAL A 12 24.66 -5.31 61.45
CA VAL A 12 25.70 -5.09 60.44
C VAL A 12 26.19 -6.41 59.83
N LEU A 13 26.29 -7.50 60.60
CA LEU A 13 26.60 -8.84 60.10
C LEU A 13 25.47 -9.37 59.21
N HIS A 14 24.21 -9.15 59.58
CA HIS A 14 23.08 -9.63 58.79
C HIS A 14 22.94 -8.85 57.47
N GLN A 15 23.20 -7.53 57.47
CA GLN A 15 23.28 -6.73 56.22
C GLN A 15 24.51 -7.07 55.36
N THR A 16 25.66 -7.41 55.94
CA THR A 16 26.86 -7.80 55.19
C THR A 16 26.76 -9.23 54.64
N VAL A 17 26.17 -10.15 55.38
CA VAL A 17 25.89 -11.52 54.92
C VAL A 17 24.83 -11.53 53.81
N GLN A 18 23.78 -10.72 53.92
CA GLN A 18 22.74 -10.60 52.89
C GLN A 18 23.22 -9.86 51.63
N ARG A 19 24.23 -8.97 51.73
CA ARG A 19 24.94 -8.41 50.56
C ARG A 19 25.92 -9.40 49.92
N SER A 20 26.48 -10.33 50.69
CA SER A 20 27.42 -11.34 50.21
C SER A 20 26.76 -12.57 49.56
N SER A 21 25.44 -12.74 49.71
CA SER A 21 24.69 -13.91 49.21
C SER A 21 23.91 -13.66 47.91
N LEU A 22 23.98 -12.46 47.31
CA LEU A 22 23.56 -12.27 45.92
C LEU A 22 24.60 -12.95 45.04
N SER A 23 24.26 -14.17 44.59
CA SER A 23 25.15 -15.08 43.88
C SER A 23 26.03 -14.38 42.82
N PRO A 24 27.26 -14.88 42.56
CA PRO A 24 28.06 -14.46 41.41
C PRO A 24 27.26 -14.49 40.09
N ALA A 25 26.30 -15.42 39.98
CA ALA A 25 25.36 -15.49 38.87
C ALA A 25 24.45 -14.26 38.75
N HIS A 26 23.98 -13.67 39.85
CA HIS A 26 23.15 -12.45 39.83
C HIS A 26 23.97 -11.21 39.44
N GLN A 27 25.24 -11.12 39.87
CA GLN A 27 26.15 -10.05 39.43
C GLN A 27 26.50 -10.22 37.95
N PHE A 28 26.83 -11.44 37.53
CA PHE A 28 27.09 -11.78 36.12
C PHE A 28 25.88 -11.49 35.22
N LEU A 29 24.68 -11.91 35.62
CA LEU A 29 23.44 -11.61 34.90
C LEU A 29 23.21 -10.11 34.76
N ASN A 30 23.42 -9.33 35.83
CA ASN A 30 23.29 -7.87 35.79
C ASN A 30 24.30 -7.18 34.87
N GLU A 31 25.54 -7.69 34.80
CA GLU A 31 26.58 -7.18 33.90
C GLU A 31 26.28 -7.46 32.44
N TRP A 32 25.88 -8.71 32.12
CA TRP A 32 25.56 -9.13 30.76
C TRP A 32 24.22 -8.62 30.24
N GLU A 33 23.25 -8.35 31.13
CA GLU A 33 21.92 -7.86 30.75
C GLU A 33 22.00 -6.65 29.80
N LEU A 34 22.76 -5.62 30.19
CA LEU A 34 22.84 -4.38 29.42
C LEU A 34 23.59 -4.57 28.09
N LYS A 35 24.66 -5.39 28.11
CA LYS A 35 25.46 -5.74 26.93
C LYS A 35 24.60 -6.47 25.88
N CYS A 36 23.84 -7.48 26.31
CA CYS A 36 22.91 -8.21 25.45
C CYS A 36 21.79 -7.32 24.90
N MET A 37 21.25 -6.41 25.71
CA MET A 37 20.19 -5.49 25.27
C MET A 37 20.68 -4.49 24.23
N VAL A 38 21.88 -3.93 24.38
CA VAL A 38 22.49 -3.01 23.39
C VAL A 38 22.69 -3.75 22.06
N MET A 39 23.21 -4.97 22.11
CA MET A 39 23.37 -5.82 20.92
C MET A 39 22.02 -6.16 20.27
N ALA A 40 21.01 -6.52 21.05
CA ALA A 40 19.66 -6.76 20.55
C ALA A 40 19.06 -5.51 19.90
N SER A 41 19.25 -4.32 20.49
CA SER A 41 18.83 -3.05 19.90
C SER A 41 19.49 -2.82 18.55
N PHE A 42 20.79 -3.08 18.42
CA PHE A 42 21.50 -3.02 17.15
C PHE A 42 20.97 -4.04 16.13
N SER A 43 20.72 -5.29 16.53
CA SER A 43 20.14 -6.32 15.66
C SER A 43 18.76 -5.95 15.12
N LEU A 44 17.91 -5.30 15.93
CA LEU A 44 16.61 -4.78 15.47
C LEU A 44 16.79 -3.70 14.39
N GLN A 45 17.77 -2.81 14.55
CA GLN A 45 18.08 -1.78 13.55
C GLN A 45 18.56 -2.40 12.22
N VAL A 46 19.43 -3.41 12.30
CA VAL A 46 19.87 -4.20 11.13
C VAL A 46 18.66 -4.84 10.43
N PHE A 47 17.79 -5.50 11.19
CA PHE A 47 16.59 -6.14 10.65
C PHE A 47 15.66 -5.13 9.96
N ILE A 48 15.36 -3.99 10.59
CA ILE A 48 14.50 -2.96 9.99
C ILE A 48 15.13 -2.41 8.70
N LEU A 49 16.45 -2.21 8.64
CA LEU A 49 17.11 -1.67 7.45
C LEU A 49 16.88 -2.57 6.22
N PHE A 50 17.13 -3.87 6.35
CA PHE A 50 17.08 -4.81 5.23
C PHE A 50 15.65 -5.21 4.86
N PHE A 51 14.77 -5.39 5.84
CA PHE A 51 13.46 -6.00 5.59
C PHE A 51 12.33 -5.00 5.31
N SER A 52 12.43 -3.76 5.80
CA SER A 52 11.32 -2.79 5.65
C SER A 52 11.06 -2.37 4.20
N GLY A 53 12.09 -2.28 3.34
CA GLY A 53 11.91 -1.93 1.92
C GLY A 53 11.05 -2.93 1.14
N PHE A 54 10.98 -4.19 1.61
CA PHE A 54 10.18 -5.24 0.97
C PHE A 54 8.67 -5.09 1.21
N ARG A 55 8.24 -4.40 2.26
CA ARG A 55 6.80 -4.24 2.60
C ARG A 55 6.00 -3.52 1.51
N LYS A 56 6.68 -2.72 0.70
CA LYS A 56 6.11 -2.01 -0.45
C LYS A 56 5.78 -2.96 -1.61
N ARG A 57 6.56 -4.04 -1.76
CA ARG A 57 6.51 -4.95 -2.92
C ARG A 57 5.86 -6.30 -2.64
N TYR A 58 5.78 -6.71 -1.37
CA TYR A 58 5.33 -8.06 -1.02
C TYR A 58 4.19 -8.04 0.01
N CYS A 59 3.12 -8.77 -0.31
CA CYS A 59 1.97 -9.00 0.57
C CYS A 59 2.24 -10.19 1.51
N SER A 60 3.17 -10.05 2.46
CA SER A 60 3.46 -11.10 3.45
C SER A 60 3.01 -10.70 4.86
N ARG A 61 2.04 -11.45 5.41
CA ARG A 61 1.56 -11.26 6.79
C ARG A 61 2.66 -11.50 7.82
N VAL A 62 3.49 -12.52 7.61
CA VAL A 62 4.62 -12.85 8.51
C VAL A 62 5.63 -11.70 8.54
N LEU A 63 6.03 -11.20 7.37
CA LEU A 63 6.95 -10.06 7.29
C LEU A 63 6.37 -8.81 7.96
N SER A 64 5.08 -8.53 7.74
CA SER A 64 4.40 -7.39 8.35
C SER A 64 4.41 -7.46 9.88
N VAL A 65 4.09 -8.63 10.45
CA VAL A 65 4.10 -8.85 11.92
C VAL A 65 5.52 -8.73 12.49
N LEU A 66 6.52 -9.33 11.85
CA LEU A 66 7.91 -9.25 12.30
C LEU A 66 8.43 -7.80 12.26
N LEU A 67 8.14 -7.06 11.19
CA LEU A 67 8.49 -5.64 11.08
C LEU A 67 7.76 -4.79 12.12
N TRP A 68 6.49 -5.06 12.39
CA TRP A 68 5.72 -4.37 13.42
C TRP A 68 6.33 -4.59 14.82
N LEU A 69 6.64 -5.85 15.17
CA LEU A 69 7.31 -6.19 16.43
C LEU A 69 8.68 -5.51 16.54
N ALA A 70 9.49 -5.57 15.49
CA ALA A 70 10.81 -4.95 15.48
C ALA A 70 10.73 -3.42 15.62
N TYR A 71 9.79 -2.77 14.94
CA TYR A 71 9.56 -1.33 15.01
C TYR A 71 9.21 -0.87 16.43
N LEU A 72 8.27 -1.54 17.08
CA LEU A 72 7.85 -1.20 18.44
C LEU A 72 8.94 -1.53 19.48
N SER A 73 9.66 -2.62 19.27
CA SER A 73 10.73 -3.05 20.19
C SER A 73 11.96 -2.16 20.11
N ALA A 74 12.29 -1.62 18.92
CA ALA A 74 13.50 -0.82 18.72
C ALA A 74 13.52 0.45 19.58
N ASP A 75 12.41 1.19 19.61
CA ASP A 75 12.30 2.44 20.38
C ASP A 75 12.20 2.16 21.88
N SER A 76 11.36 1.19 22.28
CA SER A 76 11.15 0.86 23.70
C SER A 76 12.42 0.31 24.35
N LEU A 77 13.15 -0.57 23.66
CA LEU A 77 14.42 -1.12 24.15
C LEU A 77 15.48 -0.03 24.28
N ALA A 78 15.58 0.89 23.32
CA ALA A 78 16.58 1.96 23.39
C ALA A 78 16.34 2.92 24.56
N VAL A 79 15.08 3.32 24.81
CA VAL A 79 14.70 4.15 25.97
C VAL A 79 14.97 3.42 27.28
N TYR A 80 14.62 2.14 27.37
CA TYR A 80 14.85 1.33 28.57
C TYR A 80 16.35 1.22 28.91
N ILE A 81 17.19 0.91 27.93
CA ILE A 81 18.65 0.83 28.12
C ILE A 81 19.20 2.17 28.59
N LEU A 82 18.77 3.28 27.98
CA LEU A 82 19.23 4.61 28.39
C LEU A 82 18.82 4.92 29.83
N GLY A 83 17.60 4.52 30.24
CA GLY A 83 17.13 4.69 31.62
C GLY A 83 17.88 3.82 32.63
N ARG A 84 18.31 2.62 32.24
CA ARG A 84 19.19 1.79 33.08
C ARG A 84 20.60 2.39 33.19
N LEU A 85 21.10 3.01 32.13
CA LEU A 85 22.40 3.70 32.14
C LEU A 85 22.41 4.86 33.13
N THR A 86 21.37 5.68 33.20
CA THR A 86 21.31 6.78 34.18
C THR A 86 21.33 6.31 35.62
N LEU A 87 20.61 5.22 35.94
CA LEU A 87 20.59 4.66 37.29
C LEU A 87 21.95 4.10 37.70
N ARG A 88 22.65 3.42 36.77
CA ARG A 88 23.99 2.85 37.03
C ARG A 88 25.03 3.94 37.25
N VAL A 89 25.05 4.96 36.40
CA VAL A 89 25.96 6.11 36.54
C VAL A 89 25.55 7.00 37.74
N GLY A 90 24.29 6.95 38.16
CA GLY A 90 23.72 7.61 39.33
C GLY A 90 24.29 7.18 40.69
N GLY A 91 24.71 5.92 40.82
CA GLY A 91 25.14 5.30 42.08
C GLY A 91 26.46 5.85 42.63
N VAL A 92 26.54 6.05 43.95
CA VAL A 92 27.76 6.46 44.66
C VAL A 92 28.76 5.30 44.63
N GLY A 93 29.86 5.44 43.89
CA GLY A 93 31.03 4.54 43.95
C GLY A 93 31.24 3.56 42.79
N SER A 94 30.51 3.65 41.67
CA SER A 94 30.78 2.77 40.51
C SER A 94 31.80 3.39 39.54
N ASN A 95 33.08 3.02 39.67
CA ASN A 95 34.11 3.23 38.65
C ASN A 95 33.98 2.23 37.49
N ASN A 96 32.75 1.93 37.07
CA ASN A 96 32.54 1.12 35.89
C ASN A 96 32.50 2.09 34.72
N HIS A 97 33.59 2.11 33.94
CA HIS A 97 33.72 2.79 32.65
C HIS A 97 32.78 2.17 31.61
N LEU A 98 31.49 2.12 31.94
CA LEU A 98 30.41 1.51 31.18
C LEU A 98 30.27 2.28 29.87
N ALA A 99 31.05 1.84 28.88
CA ALA A 99 31.18 2.33 27.51
C ALA A 99 30.52 3.68 27.21
N LEU A 100 31.34 4.74 27.25
CA LEU A 100 31.03 6.14 26.88
C LEU A 100 30.22 6.30 25.57
N PHE A 101 30.20 5.28 24.72
CA PHE A 101 29.51 5.26 23.44
C PHE A 101 28.06 4.80 23.49
N TRP A 102 27.63 4.03 24.49
CA TRP A 102 26.31 3.41 24.44
C TRP A 102 25.17 4.43 24.45
N ALA A 103 25.22 5.47 25.29
CA ALA A 103 24.20 6.52 25.30
C ALA A 103 24.08 7.26 23.93
N PRO A 104 25.18 7.76 23.32
CA PRO A 104 25.16 8.26 21.95
C PRO A 104 24.62 7.27 20.90
N PHE A 105 24.99 5.99 20.96
CA PHE A 105 24.48 4.97 20.03
C PHE A 105 22.99 4.71 20.19
N LEU A 106 22.47 4.76 21.41
CA LEU A 106 21.03 4.62 21.64
C LEU A 106 20.26 5.81 21.05
N LEU A 107 20.82 7.03 21.08
CA LEU A 107 20.26 8.16 20.33
C LEU A 107 20.28 7.91 18.82
N LEU A 108 21.36 7.31 18.29
CA LEU A 108 21.44 6.91 16.89
C LEU A 108 20.36 5.86 16.53
N HIS A 109 20.12 4.88 17.40
CA HIS A 109 19.07 3.86 17.24
C HIS A 109 17.66 4.46 17.33
N LEU A 110 17.40 5.39 18.26
CA LEU A 110 16.14 6.14 18.35
C LEU A 110 15.91 7.00 17.10
N GLY A 111 17.00 7.43 16.47
CA GLY A 111 17.00 8.00 15.14
C GLY A 111 16.27 7.14 14.11
N GLY A 112 16.29 5.81 14.25
CA GLY A 112 15.64 4.87 13.35
C GLY A 112 16.31 4.77 11.98
N GLN A 113 15.96 3.72 11.24
CA GLN A 113 16.49 3.49 9.90
C GLN A 113 15.89 4.41 8.85
N GLU A 114 16.55 4.43 7.71
CA GLU A 114 16.25 5.29 6.57
C GLU A 114 15.07 4.79 5.74
N THR A 115 14.97 3.46 5.68
CA THR A 115 13.97 2.69 4.96
C THR A 115 12.59 2.69 5.64
N MET A 116 12.50 3.09 6.92
CA MET A 116 11.22 3.15 7.63
C MET A 116 11.21 4.22 8.73
N THR A 117 10.33 5.21 8.59
CA THR A 117 10.05 6.23 9.62
C THR A 117 8.83 5.89 10.46
N ALA A 118 7.78 5.42 9.79
CA ALA A 118 6.48 5.11 10.36
C ALA A 118 6.03 3.71 9.91
N PHE A 119 5.41 2.95 10.82
CA PHE A 119 4.81 1.70 10.43
C PHE A 119 3.46 1.94 9.74
N SER A 120 2.64 2.85 10.29
CA SER A 120 1.36 3.25 9.70
C SER A 120 1.21 4.77 9.57
N MET A 121 0.18 5.25 8.89
CA MET A 121 0.00 6.70 8.72
C MET A 121 -0.34 7.39 10.05
N GLU A 122 -0.98 6.67 10.96
CA GLU A 122 -1.34 7.15 12.30
C GLU A 122 -0.11 7.52 13.12
N ASP A 123 0.99 6.76 12.98
CA ASP A 123 2.27 7.06 13.63
C ASP A 123 2.80 8.45 13.22
N ASN A 124 2.62 8.82 11.94
CA ASN A 124 3.00 10.14 11.43
C ASN A 124 2.20 11.26 12.11
N ALA A 125 0.88 11.08 12.30
CA ALA A 125 0.03 12.04 12.99
C ALA A 125 0.45 12.25 14.45
N LEU A 126 1.04 11.22 15.06
CA LEU A 126 1.49 11.19 16.46
C LEU A 126 2.92 11.70 16.68
N TRP A 127 3.53 12.38 15.71
CA TRP A 127 4.91 12.90 15.77
C TRP A 127 5.24 13.70 17.04
N LYS A 128 4.26 14.36 17.67
CA LYS A 128 4.45 15.10 18.95
C LYS A 128 4.91 14.19 20.09
N ARG A 129 4.50 12.90 20.09
CA ARG A 129 4.97 11.90 21.07
C ARG A 129 6.47 11.64 20.91
N HIS A 130 6.94 11.50 19.67
CA HIS A 130 8.37 11.36 19.37
C HIS A 130 9.15 12.62 19.73
N LEU A 131 8.58 13.82 19.54
CA LEU A 131 9.20 15.07 20.01
C LEU A 131 9.35 15.10 21.54
N LEU A 132 8.32 14.72 22.29
CA LEU A 132 8.40 14.62 23.75
C LEU A 132 9.49 13.62 24.18
N SER A 133 9.57 12.48 23.49
CA SER A 133 10.64 11.50 23.72
C SER A 133 12.02 12.11 23.45
N LEU A 134 12.25 12.82 22.34
CA LEU A 134 13.53 13.51 22.10
C LEU A 134 13.91 14.48 23.24
N VAL A 135 12.95 15.28 23.70
CA VAL A 135 13.16 16.27 24.78
C VAL A 135 13.50 15.60 26.11
N THR A 136 13.13 14.34 26.33
CA THR A 136 13.49 13.59 27.55
C THR A 136 14.78 12.78 27.37
N GLN A 137 14.94 12.09 26.24
CA GLN A 137 16.06 11.18 25.99
C GLN A 137 17.38 11.92 25.73
N VAL A 138 17.37 13.07 25.04
CA VAL A 138 18.61 13.84 24.79
C VAL A 138 19.22 14.34 26.09
N PRO A 139 18.50 15.03 27.01
CA PRO A 139 19.04 15.39 28.31
C PRO A 139 19.49 14.19 29.13
N MET A 140 18.76 13.07 29.05
CA MET A 140 19.13 11.84 29.75
C MET A 140 20.48 11.29 29.27
N ALA A 141 20.69 11.23 27.95
CA ALA A 141 21.98 10.89 27.35
C ALA A 141 23.07 11.91 27.69
N THR A 142 22.75 13.22 27.69
CA THR A 142 23.69 14.26 28.11
C THR A 142 24.13 14.06 29.56
N TYR A 143 23.23 13.74 30.49
CA TYR A 143 23.56 13.46 31.89
C TYR A 143 24.49 12.25 32.04
N VAL A 144 24.20 11.15 31.33
CA VAL A 144 25.06 9.95 31.32
C VAL A 144 26.47 10.34 30.87
N VAL A 145 26.56 11.05 29.74
CA VAL A 145 27.82 11.46 29.13
C VAL A 145 28.61 12.43 30.04
N THR A 146 27.98 13.47 30.59
CA THR A 146 28.67 14.46 31.44
C THR A 146 29.15 13.87 32.75
N LYS A 147 28.38 12.97 33.36
CA LYS A 147 28.78 12.31 34.60
C LYS A 147 29.90 11.29 34.37
N GLN A 148 29.89 10.58 33.24
CA GLN A 148 31.00 9.69 32.85
C GLN A 148 32.28 10.48 32.56
N LEU A 149 32.18 11.65 31.91
CA LEU A 149 33.31 12.55 31.65
C LEU A 149 33.90 13.20 32.92
N SER A 150 33.15 13.24 34.01
CA SER A 150 33.61 13.78 35.30
C SER A 150 34.41 12.77 36.13
N GLY A 151 34.45 11.50 35.69
CA GLY A 151 35.38 10.48 36.18
C GLY A 151 36.79 10.70 35.63
N ASP A 152 37.79 10.06 36.24
CA ASP A 152 39.24 10.33 36.15
C ASP A 152 39.79 10.87 34.80
N ASN A 153 40.73 11.82 34.89
CA ASN A 153 41.17 12.73 33.81
C ASN A 153 41.92 12.08 32.61
N ASN A 154 42.03 10.75 32.56
CA ASN A 154 42.93 10.03 31.64
C ASN A 154 42.33 9.69 30.25
N GLU A 155 41.05 10.00 29.99
CA GLU A 155 40.30 9.49 28.82
C GLU A 155 39.98 10.54 27.73
N ARG A 156 40.76 11.63 27.64
CA ARG A 156 40.51 12.74 26.69
C ARG A 156 40.37 12.30 25.23
N TRP A 157 40.97 11.18 24.83
CA TRP A 157 40.92 10.67 23.45
C TRP A 157 39.57 10.04 23.06
N LEU A 158 38.76 9.60 24.03
CA LEU A 158 37.43 9.00 23.82
C LEU A 158 36.32 10.06 23.67
N VAL A 159 36.57 11.28 24.16
CA VAL A 159 35.58 12.37 24.18
C VAL A 159 35.18 12.78 22.77
N LEU A 160 36.16 12.97 21.88
CA LEU A 160 35.89 13.45 20.52
C LEU A 160 35.06 12.45 19.70
N PRO A 161 35.41 11.15 19.58
CA PRO A 161 34.55 10.13 18.98
C PRO A 161 33.12 10.11 19.55
N MET A 162 33.00 10.19 20.89
CA MET A 162 31.72 10.15 21.58
C MET A 162 30.84 11.35 21.21
N VAL A 163 31.41 12.56 21.18
CA VAL A 163 30.69 13.79 20.77
C VAL A 163 30.22 13.69 19.32
N LEU A 164 31.05 13.14 18.42
CA LEU A 164 30.66 12.96 17.01
C LEU A 164 29.45 12.01 16.87
N VAL A 165 29.46 10.88 17.58
CA VAL A 165 28.32 9.94 17.59
C VAL A 165 27.09 10.57 18.24
N PHE A 166 27.27 11.37 19.30
CA PHE A 166 26.17 12.06 19.98
C PHE A 166 25.48 13.09 19.07
N VAL A 167 26.27 13.88 18.34
CA VAL A 167 25.77 14.85 17.35
C VAL A 167 25.08 14.12 16.20
N ALA A 168 25.67 13.05 15.68
CA ALA A 168 25.07 12.23 14.63
C ALA A 168 23.72 11.63 15.08
N GLY A 169 23.67 11.04 16.29
CA GLY A 169 22.47 10.44 16.86
C GLY A 169 21.35 11.46 17.08
N THR A 170 21.68 12.61 17.69
CA THR A 170 20.72 13.70 17.90
C THR A 170 20.17 14.23 16.57
N GLY A 171 21.06 14.42 15.59
CA GLY A 171 20.69 14.86 14.24
C GLY A 171 19.72 13.88 13.57
N LYS A 172 20.03 12.58 13.58
CA LYS A 172 19.15 11.54 13.01
C LYS A 172 17.80 11.45 13.71
N TYR A 173 17.76 11.64 15.02
CA TYR A 173 16.51 11.61 15.78
C TYR A 173 15.64 12.84 15.50
N ALA A 174 16.24 14.04 15.47
CA ALA A 174 15.55 15.25 15.04
C ALA A 174 15.00 15.12 13.61
N GLU A 175 15.78 14.50 12.72
CA GLU A 175 15.38 14.25 11.34
C GLU A 175 14.15 13.34 11.26
N ARG A 176 14.14 12.20 11.98
CA ARG A 176 12.96 11.32 12.06
C ARG A 176 11.71 12.11 12.47
N ILE A 177 11.80 12.94 13.51
CA ILE A 177 10.66 13.76 13.96
C ILE A 177 10.20 14.74 12.90
N TRP A 178 11.13 15.38 12.19
CA TRP A 178 10.80 16.27 11.09
C TRP A 178 10.09 15.54 9.94
N THR A 179 10.53 14.33 9.58
CA THR A 179 9.88 13.50 8.56
C THR A 179 8.46 13.11 8.97
N LEU A 180 8.29 12.59 10.20
CA LEU A 180 6.98 12.23 10.76
C LEU A 180 6.02 13.43 10.79
N ARG A 181 6.49 14.61 11.23
CA ARG A 181 5.68 15.83 11.26
C ARG A 181 5.19 16.24 9.87
N ARG A 182 5.99 16.01 8.83
CA ARG A 182 5.63 16.37 7.45
C ARG A 182 4.62 15.41 6.86
N ALA A 183 4.90 14.11 6.91
CA ALA A 183 3.94 13.08 6.51
C ALA A 183 2.63 13.21 7.30
N GLY A 184 2.73 13.51 8.60
CA GLY A 184 1.57 13.74 9.46
C GLY A 184 0.79 15.00 9.10
N SER A 185 1.41 15.99 8.45
CA SER A 185 0.71 17.23 8.08
C SER A 185 -0.24 17.08 6.88
N VAL A 186 -0.15 15.97 6.15
CA VAL A 186 -1.10 15.58 5.10
C VAL A 186 -2.08 14.50 5.57
N ALA A 187 -1.86 13.92 6.76
CA ALA A 187 -2.72 12.87 7.30
C ALA A 187 -4.15 13.40 7.59
N PRO A 188 -5.20 12.60 7.27
CA PRO A 188 -6.58 12.98 7.56
C PRO A 188 -6.79 13.25 9.06
N GLY A 189 -7.61 14.25 9.39
CA GLY A 189 -7.98 14.55 10.79
C GLY A 189 -6.94 15.29 11.63
N THR A 190 -5.85 15.81 11.03
CA THR A 190 -4.87 16.60 11.79
C THR A 190 -5.31 18.04 12.06
N SER A 191 -4.87 18.60 13.21
CA SER A 191 -5.29 19.89 13.79
C SER A 191 -5.10 21.15 12.90
N ARG A 192 -4.46 21.06 11.74
CA ARG A 192 -4.47 22.18 10.78
C ARG A 192 -5.84 22.19 10.11
N SER A 193 -6.56 23.32 10.21
CA SER A 193 -7.83 23.53 9.52
C SER A 193 -7.80 22.93 8.11
N THR A 194 -8.54 21.84 7.89
CA THR A 194 -8.58 21.08 6.62
C THR A 194 -8.78 22.02 5.44
N SER A 195 -9.57 23.08 5.61
CA SER A 195 -9.78 24.15 4.63
C SER A 195 -8.49 24.82 4.14
N LYS A 196 -7.49 25.05 5.01
CA LYS A 196 -6.20 25.64 4.60
C LYS A 196 -5.35 24.66 3.79
N LEU A 197 -5.48 23.36 4.02
CA LEU A 197 -4.78 22.34 3.25
C LEU A 197 -5.41 22.18 1.87
N VAL A 198 -6.74 22.07 1.83
CA VAL A 198 -7.53 22.02 0.60
C VAL A 198 -7.30 23.27 -0.26
N ALA A 199 -7.30 24.48 0.33
CA ALA A 199 -7.02 25.71 -0.42
C ALA A 199 -5.60 25.73 -1.04
N ARG A 200 -4.58 25.23 -0.32
CA ARG A 200 -3.23 25.09 -0.89
C ARG A 200 -3.17 24.04 -1.97
N ALA A 201 -3.86 22.93 -1.80
CA ALA A 201 -3.93 21.87 -2.79
C ALA A 201 -4.60 22.35 -4.08
N SER A 202 -5.71 23.07 -3.95
CA SER A 202 -6.39 23.76 -5.06
C SER A 202 -5.44 24.69 -5.81
N ASN A 203 -4.72 25.57 -5.10
CA ASN A 203 -3.78 26.48 -5.73
C ASN A 203 -2.68 25.74 -6.49
N HIS A 204 -2.04 24.73 -5.87
CA HIS A 204 -1.00 23.95 -6.56
C HIS A 204 -1.55 23.25 -7.80
N ALA A 205 -2.77 22.72 -7.75
CA ALA A 205 -3.37 22.04 -8.88
C ALA A 205 -3.61 22.95 -10.08
N VAL A 206 -4.07 24.18 -9.89
CA VAL A 206 -4.23 25.15 -10.99
C VAL A 206 -2.90 25.41 -11.72
N TRP A 207 -1.79 25.51 -10.98
CA TRP A 207 -0.48 25.79 -11.58
C TRP A 207 0.25 24.56 -12.14
N ASP A 208 0.11 23.41 -11.50
CA ASP A 208 0.87 22.20 -11.84
C ASP A 208 0.19 21.37 -12.96
N THR A 209 -1.13 21.49 -13.15
CA THR A 209 -1.91 20.67 -14.09
C THR A 209 -1.50 20.86 -15.56
N PRO A 210 -1.41 22.09 -16.11
CA PRO A 210 -1.04 22.27 -17.52
C PRO A 210 0.37 21.74 -17.83
N GLY A 211 1.31 21.93 -16.88
CA GLY A 211 2.68 21.42 -17.01
C GLY A 211 2.74 19.89 -17.04
N TYR A 212 1.92 19.23 -16.21
CA TYR A 212 1.84 17.76 -16.17
C TYR A 212 1.31 17.18 -17.49
N TYR A 213 0.15 17.65 -17.97
CA TYR A 213 -0.47 17.14 -19.19
C TYR A 213 0.35 17.50 -20.45
N GLY A 214 0.96 18.68 -20.48
CA GLY A 214 1.89 19.06 -21.55
C GLY A 214 3.11 18.13 -21.64
N GLN A 215 3.66 17.70 -20.50
CA GLN A 215 4.74 16.72 -20.49
C GLN A 215 4.27 15.33 -20.88
N LEU A 216 3.09 14.90 -20.41
CA LEU A 216 2.52 13.62 -20.81
C LEU A 216 2.39 13.53 -22.35
N CYS A 217 1.83 14.56 -22.97
CA CYS A 217 1.76 14.70 -24.43
C CYS A 217 3.14 14.65 -25.08
N PHE A 218 4.13 15.33 -24.52
CA PHE A 218 5.51 15.34 -25.04
C PHE A 218 6.13 13.94 -25.04
N VAL A 219 5.96 13.18 -23.96
CA VAL A 219 6.51 11.81 -23.84
C VAL A 219 5.92 10.90 -24.91
N ILE A 220 4.60 10.94 -25.08
CA ILE A 220 3.89 10.12 -26.07
C ILE A 220 4.27 10.53 -27.49
N SER A 221 4.27 11.84 -27.77
CA SER A 221 4.63 12.37 -29.10
C SER A 221 6.07 12.03 -29.51
N LYS A 222 6.97 11.83 -28.54
CA LYS A 222 8.38 11.45 -28.76
C LYS A 222 8.62 9.94 -28.72
N LYS A 223 7.58 9.11 -28.59
CA LYS A 223 7.68 7.66 -28.46
C LYS A 223 8.60 7.22 -27.30
N GLN A 224 8.51 7.92 -26.16
CA GLN A 224 9.35 7.67 -24.97
C GLN A 224 8.60 6.95 -23.84
N GLU A 225 7.50 6.28 -24.14
CA GLU A 225 6.60 5.60 -23.19
C GLU A 225 7.25 4.41 -22.45
N ARG A 226 8.38 3.90 -22.95
CA ARG A 226 9.20 2.88 -22.27
C ARG A 226 10.40 3.46 -21.52
N ASN A 227 10.66 4.75 -21.64
CA ASN A 227 11.79 5.38 -20.97
C ASN A 227 11.46 5.70 -19.51
N PHE A 228 11.92 4.83 -18.60
CA PHE A 228 11.71 4.96 -17.17
C PHE A 228 12.16 6.31 -16.60
N GLU A 229 13.31 6.85 -17.04
CA GLU A 229 13.84 8.11 -16.50
C GLU A 229 12.91 9.29 -16.84
N VAL A 230 12.32 9.27 -18.04
CA VAL A 230 11.38 10.29 -18.52
C VAL A 230 10.04 10.19 -17.78
N ILE A 231 9.48 8.98 -17.65
CA ILE A 231 8.24 8.75 -16.88
C ILE A 231 8.41 9.15 -15.41
N LEU A 232 9.57 8.83 -14.82
CA LEU A 232 9.91 9.23 -13.46
C LEU A 232 9.97 10.75 -13.31
N ASP A 233 10.47 11.46 -14.32
CA ASP A 233 10.51 12.92 -14.28
C ASP A 233 9.09 13.49 -14.26
N VAL A 234 8.22 13.05 -15.18
CA VAL A 234 6.79 13.42 -15.24
C VAL A 234 6.11 13.16 -13.89
N ALA A 235 6.27 11.95 -13.32
CA ALA A 235 5.65 11.58 -12.06
C ALA A 235 6.10 12.47 -10.89
N ALA A 236 7.39 12.77 -10.82
CA ALA A 236 7.97 13.56 -9.74
C ALA A 236 7.63 15.05 -9.85
N GLN A 237 7.38 15.57 -11.05
CA GLN A 237 6.84 16.93 -11.23
C GLN A 237 5.39 17.01 -10.74
N ALA A 238 4.54 16.03 -11.10
CA ALA A 238 3.15 15.94 -10.63
C ALA A 238 2.97 15.30 -9.24
N PHE A 239 4.05 15.16 -8.46
CA PHE A 239 4.01 14.52 -7.15
C PHE A 239 3.04 15.20 -6.18
N LYS A 240 3.02 16.53 -6.10
CA LYS A 240 2.11 17.26 -5.20
C LYS A 240 0.66 17.00 -5.55
N LEU A 241 0.36 17.04 -6.84
CA LEU A 241 -0.97 16.88 -7.38
C LEU A 241 -1.51 15.48 -7.11
N SER A 242 -0.72 14.46 -7.44
CA SER A 242 -1.03 13.05 -7.16
C SER A 242 -1.13 12.75 -5.66
N LEU A 243 -0.25 13.32 -4.82
CA LEU A 243 -0.34 13.20 -3.36
C LEU A 243 -1.64 13.81 -2.84
N HIS A 244 -1.97 15.03 -3.25
CA HIS A 244 -3.20 15.70 -2.79
C HIS A 244 -4.45 14.95 -3.25
N PHE A 245 -4.44 14.39 -4.46
CA PHE A 245 -5.54 13.59 -4.96
C PHE A 245 -5.69 12.26 -4.20
N LEU A 246 -4.58 11.56 -3.93
CA LEU A 246 -4.61 10.34 -3.11
C LEU A 246 -5.14 10.62 -1.69
N MET A 247 -4.77 11.77 -1.14
CA MET A 247 -5.11 12.20 0.22
C MET A 247 -6.47 12.90 0.34
N ASP A 248 -7.29 12.89 -0.71
CA ASP A 248 -8.61 13.53 -0.78
C ASP A 248 -8.58 15.04 -0.44
N MET A 249 -7.47 15.70 -0.78
CA MET A 249 -7.24 17.12 -0.54
C MET A 249 -7.52 18.01 -1.76
N THR A 250 -7.66 17.42 -2.94
CA THR A 250 -7.94 18.12 -4.19
C THR A 250 -9.44 18.37 -4.27
N PRO A 251 -9.95 19.61 -4.08
CA PRO A 251 -11.37 19.88 -4.27
C PRO A 251 -11.74 19.71 -5.75
N SER A 252 -13.03 19.71 -6.07
CA SER A 252 -13.52 19.96 -7.43
C SER A 252 -13.02 21.34 -7.87
N ILE A 253 -11.85 21.41 -8.49
CA ILE A 253 -11.24 22.68 -8.90
C ILE A 253 -11.94 23.14 -10.16
N SER A 254 -12.43 24.38 -10.18
CA SER A 254 -12.80 25.04 -11.43
C SER A 254 -11.51 25.38 -12.18
N LEU A 255 -11.02 24.44 -12.98
CA LEU A 255 -9.97 24.75 -13.94
C LEU A 255 -10.49 25.75 -14.99
N ILE A 256 -9.56 26.49 -15.59
CA ILE A 256 -9.93 27.40 -16.68
C ILE A 256 -10.30 26.51 -17.88
N PRO A 257 -11.28 26.90 -18.73
CA PRO A 257 -11.69 26.10 -19.89
C PRO A 257 -10.53 25.64 -20.81
N GLN A 258 -9.45 26.42 -20.84
CA GLN A 258 -8.22 26.06 -21.57
C GLN A 258 -7.54 24.82 -20.97
N ASP A 259 -7.44 24.71 -19.65
CA ASP A 259 -6.81 23.55 -19.00
C ASP A 259 -7.63 22.28 -19.23
N ILE A 260 -8.96 22.38 -19.25
CA ILE A 260 -9.87 21.26 -19.58
C ILE A 260 -9.62 20.79 -21.01
N LYS A 261 -9.42 21.73 -21.94
CA LYS A 261 -9.09 21.41 -23.34
C LYS A 261 -7.73 20.71 -23.44
N ASP A 262 -6.73 21.17 -22.70
CA ASP A 262 -5.40 20.56 -22.67
C ASP A 262 -5.43 19.13 -22.11
N ILE A 263 -6.27 18.87 -21.09
CA ILE A 263 -6.52 17.53 -20.56
C ILE A 263 -7.16 16.63 -21.63
N LYS A 264 -8.21 17.10 -22.30
CA LYS A 264 -8.88 16.32 -23.36
C LYS A 264 -7.92 15.97 -24.50
N GLN A 265 -7.12 16.94 -24.94
CA GLN A 265 -6.09 16.72 -25.95
C GLN A 265 -5.07 15.66 -25.48
N ALA A 266 -4.68 15.69 -24.21
CA ALA A 266 -3.76 14.70 -23.67
C ALA A 266 -4.37 13.29 -23.61
N VAL A 267 -5.67 13.17 -23.29
CA VAL A 267 -6.40 11.91 -23.32
C VAL A 267 -6.47 11.35 -24.74
N GLU A 268 -6.77 12.18 -25.74
CA GLU A 268 -6.80 11.77 -27.16
C GLU A 268 -5.41 11.29 -27.63
N VAL A 269 -4.35 12.05 -27.33
CA VAL A 269 -2.97 11.67 -27.65
C VAL A 269 -2.61 10.35 -26.96
N PHE A 270 -3.02 10.17 -25.70
CA PHE A 270 -2.75 8.95 -24.96
C PHE A 270 -3.52 7.73 -25.50
N GLN A 271 -4.76 7.92 -25.91
CA GLN A 271 -5.57 6.89 -26.56
C GLN A 271 -4.92 6.41 -27.86
N SER A 272 -4.23 7.28 -28.60
CA SER A 272 -3.54 6.93 -29.86
C SER A 272 -2.23 6.14 -29.69
N SER A 273 -1.68 6.03 -28.47
CA SER A 273 -0.39 5.33 -28.24
C SER A 273 -0.57 3.82 -28.17
N GLU A 274 0.28 3.08 -28.90
CA GLU A 274 0.37 1.61 -28.83
C GLU A 274 0.84 1.12 -27.45
N GLU A 275 1.67 1.90 -26.78
CA GLU A 275 2.28 1.56 -25.48
C GLU A 275 1.49 2.14 -24.29
N ARG A 276 0.25 2.60 -24.52
CA ARG A 276 -0.61 3.27 -23.52
C ARG A 276 -0.76 2.47 -22.23
N VAL A 277 -0.96 1.15 -22.34
CA VAL A 277 -1.15 0.26 -21.17
C VAL A 277 0.12 0.22 -20.32
N HIS A 278 1.28 -0.03 -20.93
CA HIS A 278 2.54 -0.03 -20.20
C HIS A 278 2.79 1.31 -19.51
N MET A 279 2.61 2.41 -20.24
CA MET A 279 2.86 3.76 -19.74
C MET A 279 1.94 4.13 -18.56
N ALA A 280 0.62 3.92 -18.67
CA ALA A 280 -0.34 4.28 -17.62
C ALA A 280 -0.03 3.57 -16.31
N TYR A 281 0.10 2.24 -16.37
CA TYR A 281 0.35 1.45 -15.16
C TYR A 281 1.75 1.71 -14.59
N LYS A 282 2.75 1.95 -15.43
CA LYS A 282 4.10 2.28 -14.94
C LYS A 282 4.14 3.66 -14.30
N LEU A 283 3.47 4.65 -14.89
CA LEU A 283 3.35 5.98 -14.31
C LEU A 283 2.58 5.92 -12.97
N ALA A 284 1.54 5.09 -12.87
CA ALA A 284 0.71 4.95 -11.67
C ALA A 284 1.52 4.33 -10.53
N GLU A 285 2.26 3.27 -10.86
CA GLU A 285 3.21 2.62 -9.98
C GLU A 285 4.27 3.60 -9.44
N ILE A 286 4.84 4.45 -10.31
CA ILE A 286 5.83 5.44 -9.88
C ILE A 286 5.19 6.52 -8.99
N HIS A 287 4.00 7.03 -9.32
CA HIS A 287 3.29 7.98 -8.44
C HIS A 287 3.08 7.40 -7.04
N LEU A 288 2.56 6.18 -6.94
CA LEU A 288 2.34 5.49 -5.66
C LEU A 288 3.65 5.22 -4.92
N SER A 289 4.71 4.87 -5.64
CA SER A 289 6.06 4.69 -5.11
C SER A 289 6.60 5.98 -4.46
N LEU A 290 6.46 7.12 -5.14
CA LEU A 290 6.89 8.42 -4.61
C LEU A 290 6.07 8.85 -3.40
N ILE A 291 4.76 8.56 -3.39
CA ILE A 291 3.86 8.84 -2.25
C ILE A 291 4.20 7.94 -1.06
N TYR A 292 4.44 6.65 -1.28
CA TYR A 292 4.92 5.73 -0.24
C TYR A 292 6.19 6.26 0.41
N ASP A 293 7.19 6.66 -0.39
CA ASP A 293 8.45 7.20 0.13
C ASP A 293 8.24 8.47 0.95
N TYR A 294 7.29 9.33 0.58
CA TYR A 294 6.97 10.53 1.35
C TYR A 294 6.29 10.22 2.69
N LEU A 295 5.41 9.22 2.72
CA LEU A 295 4.63 8.87 3.90
C LEU A 295 5.37 7.96 4.89
N TYR A 296 6.24 7.07 4.43
CA TYR A 296 6.77 5.96 5.24
C TYR A 296 8.29 5.89 5.34
N THR A 297 9.04 6.69 4.57
CA THR A 297 10.51 6.64 4.57
C THR A 297 11.14 8.01 4.80
N LYS A 298 12.41 8.03 5.23
CA LYS A 298 13.14 9.30 5.37
C LYS A 298 13.51 9.91 4.02
N PHE A 299 13.68 9.06 3.00
CA PHE A 299 14.11 9.44 1.67
C PHE A 299 13.12 10.41 1.00
N GLY A 300 11.82 10.09 0.97
CA GLY A 300 10.83 10.92 0.27
C GLY A 300 10.57 12.26 0.97
N ALA A 301 10.52 12.26 2.31
CA ALA A 301 10.29 13.50 3.08
C ALA A 301 11.41 14.54 2.91
N ARG A 302 12.67 14.09 2.75
CA ARG A 302 13.83 14.95 2.49
C ARG A 302 13.81 15.59 1.12
N HIS A 303 13.51 14.80 0.09
CA HIS A 303 13.56 15.25 -1.30
C HIS A 303 12.58 16.37 -1.62
N PHE A 304 11.42 16.39 -0.96
CA PHE A 304 10.34 17.33 -1.28
C PHE A 304 10.66 18.81 -1.02
N ARG A 305 11.67 19.15 -0.20
CA ARG A 305 11.95 20.56 0.14
C ARG A 305 13.41 20.92 0.32
N MET A 306 14.32 19.94 0.43
CA MET A 306 15.75 20.22 0.40
C MET A 306 16.24 20.17 -1.04
N LEU A 307 17.06 21.15 -1.42
CA LEU A 307 17.75 21.14 -2.70
C LEU A 307 18.53 19.82 -2.86
N PRO A 308 18.65 19.25 -4.07
CA PRO A 308 19.36 17.99 -4.30
C PRO A 308 20.75 17.93 -3.65
N PHE A 309 21.48 19.06 -3.68
CA PHE A 309 22.80 19.20 -3.05
C PHE A 309 22.76 19.00 -1.52
N CYS A 310 21.79 19.60 -0.83
CA CYS A 310 21.66 19.48 0.63
C CYS A 310 21.41 18.04 1.07
N ASN A 311 20.66 17.26 0.29
CA ASN A 311 20.44 15.84 0.58
C ASN A 311 21.72 15.02 0.52
N ILE A 312 22.60 15.32 -0.43
CA ILE A 312 23.89 14.65 -0.58
C ILE A 312 24.84 15.05 0.54
N PHE A 313 24.92 16.34 0.86
CA PHE A 313 25.71 16.80 2.02
C PHE A 313 25.26 16.12 3.31
N HIS A 314 23.94 15.98 3.53
CA HIS A 314 23.41 15.25 4.68
C HIS A 314 23.87 13.79 4.71
N ARG A 315 23.86 13.10 3.55
CA ARG A 315 24.35 11.71 3.42
C ARG A 315 25.84 11.58 3.69
N ILE A 316 26.64 12.51 3.16
CA ILE A 316 28.09 12.55 3.38
C ILE A 316 28.37 12.78 4.87
N ILE A 317 27.69 13.74 5.50
CA ILE A 317 27.84 14.01 6.94
C ILE A 317 27.42 12.80 7.78
N ALA A 318 26.30 12.16 7.44
CA ALA A 318 25.80 10.99 8.14
C ALA A 318 26.79 9.80 8.11
N LEU A 319 27.52 9.60 7.00
CA LEU A 319 28.56 8.58 6.88
C LEU A 319 29.90 9.03 7.50
N ALA A 320 30.26 10.31 7.34
CA ALA A 320 31.54 10.85 7.79
C ALA A 320 31.64 10.87 9.32
N LEU A 321 30.59 11.27 10.04
CA LEU A 321 30.63 11.38 11.50
C LEU A 321 30.95 10.02 12.20
N PRO A 322 30.25 8.91 11.92
CA PRO A 322 30.60 7.60 12.47
C PRO A 322 31.97 7.09 11.99
N SER A 323 32.34 7.37 10.74
CA SER A 323 33.63 6.93 10.17
C SER A 323 34.82 7.62 10.84
N VAL A 324 34.73 8.93 11.06
CA VAL A 324 35.74 9.70 11.80
C VAL A 324 35.77 9.26 13.27
N ALA A 325 34.61 9.02 13.89
CA ALA A 325 34.54 8.49 15.24
C ALA A 325 35.23 7.11 15.36
N LEU A 326 35.01 6.20 14.41
CA LEU A 326 35.67 4.90 14.33
C LEU A 326 37.19 5.06 14.18
N GLY A 327 37.65 5.90 13.25
CA GLY A 327 39.08 6.12 13.03
C GLY A 327 39.79 6.70 14.26
N LEU A 328 39.16 7.66 14.94
CA LEU A 328 39.67 8.23 16.19
C LEU A 328 39.65 7.21 17.35
N PHE A 329 38.61 6.38 17.44
CA PHE A 329 38.53 5.31 18.43
C PHE A 329 39.63 4.25 18.24
N VAL A 330 39.85 3.80 17.00
CA VAL A 330 40.92 2.86 16.64
C VAL A 330 42.29 3.47 16.95
N ARG A 331 42.52 4.73 16.57
CA ARG A 331 43.79 5.43 16.86
C ARG A 331 44.04 5.49 18.37
N GLY A 332 43.02 5.84 19.14
CA GLY A 332 43.12 5.93 20.58
C GLY A 332 43.42 4.60 21.25
N MET A 333 42.81 3.50 20.79
CA MET A 333 43.11 2.14 21.24
C MET A 333 44.55 1.69 20.92
N MET A 334 45.15 2.17 19.83
CA MET A 334 46.56 1.88 19.53
C MET A 334 47.54 2.66 20.41
N THR A 335 47.12 3.83 20.92
CA THR A 335 47.99 4.74 21.70
C THR A 335 47.80 4.65 23.21
N GLY A 336 46.62 4.24 23.68
CA GLY A 336 46.29 4.08 25.10
C GLY A 336 46.52 2.65 25.56
N GLY A 337 47.33 2.43 26.58
CA GLY A 337 47.60 1.10 27.15
C GLY A 337 46.34 0.39 27.70
N ASN A 338 46.43 -0.94 27.81
CA ASN A 338 45.36 -1.91 28.13
C ASN A 338 44.68 -1.74 29.52
N VAL A 339 43.92 -0.67 29.76
CA VAL A 339 43.23 -0.43 31.05
C VAL A 339 41.70 -0.51 30.93
N HIS A 340 41.15 -1.18 29.90
CA HIS A 340 39.69 -1.27 29.68
C HIS A 340 39.19 -2.72 29.66
N ASP A 341 37.94 -2.94 30.11
CA ASP A 341 37.26 -4.24 29.96
C ASP A 341 37.21 -4.61 28.48
N THR A 342 37.86 -5.72 28.13
CA THR A 342 37.97 -6.23 26.76
C THR A 342 36.59 -6.40 26.11
N THR A 343 35.57 -6.75 26.91
CA THR A 343 34.21 -6.96 26.41
C THR A 343 33.54 -5.66 25.95
N ASP A 344 33.70 -4.57 26.70
CA ASP A 344 33.07 -3.28 26.40
C ASP A 344 33.72 -2.61 25.18
N VAL A 345 35.02 -2.82 25.00
CA VAL A 345 35.77 -2.42 23.80
C VAL A 345 35.24 -3.18 22.57
N ILE A 346 35.08 -4.50 22.67
CA ILE A 346 34.54 -5.32 21.56
C ILE A 346 33.14 -4.83 21.16
N ILE A 347 32.24 -4.62 22.12
CA ILE A 347 30.88 -4.16 21.83
C ILE A 347 30.90 -2.77 21.18
N SER A 348 31.69 -1.83 21.71
CA SER A 348 31.80 -0.47 21.15
C SER A 348 32.37 -0.48 19.73
N TYR A 349 33.33 -1.36 19.46
CA TYR A 349 33.87 -1.59 18.12
C TYR A 349 32.80 -2.14 17.16
N VAL A 350 32.04 -3.15 17.59
CA VAL A 350 30.92 -3.70 16.81
C VAL A 350 29.87 -2.65 16.50
N LEU A 351 29.53 -1.77 17.45
CA LEU A 351 28.57 -0.67 17.23
C LEU A 351 29.10 0.39 16.25
N LEU A 352 30.37 0.80 16.36
CA LEU A 352 30.98 1.79 15.45
C LEU A 352 31.13 1.26 14.03
N VAL A 353 31.70 0.06 13.86
CA VAL A 353 31.79 -0.60 12.56
C VAL A 353 30.38 -0.84 12.01
N GLY A 354 29.49 -1.33 12.85
CA GLY A 354 28.09 -1.56 12.52
C GLY A 354 27.38 -0.31 12.02
N ALA A 355 27.57 0.84 12.66
CA ALA A 355 26.98 2.10 12.20
C ALA A 355 27.51 2.53 10.82
N VAL A 356 28.82 2.46 10.59
CA VAL A 356 29.41 2.76 9.26
C VAL A 356 28.86 1.82 8.19
N VAL A 357 28.76 0.53 8.51
CA VAL A 357 28.16 -0.47 7.61
C VAL A 357 26.67 -0.17 7.36
N LEU A 358 25.90 0.17 8.39
CA LEU A 358 24.47 0.51 8.24
C LEU A 358 24.26 1.77 7.38
N GLU A 359 25.08 2.81 7.54
CA GLU A 359 25.02 3.99 6.67
C GLU A 359 25.31 3.62 5.21
N THR A 360 26.35 2.79 5.01
CA THR A 360 26.76 2.31 3.70
C THR A 360 25.66 1.48 3.04
N CYS A 361 25.12 0.48 3.76
CA CYS A 361 23.99 -0.33 3.33
C CYS A 361 22.74 0.51 3.07
N SER A 362 22.49 1.55 3.88
CA SER A 362 21.36 2.46 3.65
C SER A 362 21.45 3.21 2.33
N ILE A 363 22.65 3.60 1.88
CA ILE A 363 22.84 4.24 0.58
C ILE A 363 22.44 3.26 -0.53
N PHE A 364 22.93 2.01 -0.47
CA PHE A 364 22.57 0.99 -1.46
C PHE A 364 21.08 0.64 -1.45
N MET A 365 20.50 0.44 -0.26
CA MET A 365 19.07 0.14 -0.11
C MET A 365 18.18 1.27 -0.62
N SER A 366 18.64 2.53 -0.53
CA SER A 366 17.93 3.67 -1.10
C SER A 366 17.75 3.56 -2.61
N PHE A 367 18.77 3.10 -3.33
CA PHE A 367 18.70 2.91 -4.78
C PHE A 367 17.83 1.73 -5.16
N ILE A 368 17.76 0.70 -4.32
CA ILE A 368 16.91 -0.45 -4.60
C ILE A 368 15.45 -0.13 -4.31
N SER A 369 15.15 0.72 -3.32
CA SER A 369 13.79 0.87 -2.75
C SER A 369 13.07 2.16 -3.10
N SER A 370 13.78 3.23 -3.48
CA SER A 370 13.22 4.58 -3.60
C SER A 370 13.47 5.21 -4.98
N CYS A 371 12.38 5.57 -5.65
CA CYS A 371 12.45 6.31 -6.92
C CYS A 371 12.99 7.73 -6.72
N TRP A 372 12.74 8.35 -5.55
CA TRP A 372 13.32 9.65 -5.22
C TRP A 372 14.85 9.62 -5.16
N ALA A 373 15.41 8.60 -4.51
CA ALA A 373 16.86 8.44 -4.41
C ALA A 373 17.51 8.26 -5.79
N TYR A 374 16.87 7.50 -6.68
CA TYR A 374 17.32 7.34 -8.06
C TYR A 374 17.26 8.66 -8.85
N LYS A 375 16.14 9.40 -8.78
CA LYS A 375 15.99 10.72 -9.43
C LYS A 375 17.08 11.70 -8.99
N THR A 376 17.39 11.76 -7.69
CA THR A 376 18.42 12.69 -7.17
C THR A 376 19.77 12.48 -7.85
N ILE A 377 20.17 11.23 -8.08
CA ILE A 377 21.49 10.91 -8.66
C ILE A 377 21.54 11.28 -10.13
N ILE A 378 20.47 11.03 -10.89
CA ILE A 378 20.42 11.43 -12.30
C ILE A 378 20.50 12.96 -12.39
N SER A 379 19.67 13.68 -11.63
CA SER A 379 19.68 15.14 -11.64
C SER A 379 21.03 15.72 -11.18
N LEU A 380 21.73 15.04 -10.27
CA LEU A 380 23.06 15.44 -9.80
C LEU A 380 24.07 15.54 -10.93
N SER A 381 24.10 14.54 -11.81
CA SER A 381 25.04 14.49 -12.95
C SER A 381 24.86 15.66 -13.92
N LEU A 382 23.67 16.26 -13.93
CA LEU A 382 23.30 17.36 -14.82
C LEU A 382 23.50 18.75 -14.19
N THR A 383 23.48 18.88 -12.86
CA THR A 383 23.26 20.19 -12.21
C THR A 383 24.42 20.68 -11.32
N CYS A 384 25.36 19.82 -10.90
CA CYS A 384 26.39 20.21 -9.94
C CYS A 384 27.71 20.67 -10.59
N PRO A 385 28.18 21.90 -10.34
CA PRO A 385 29.49 22.35 -10.82
C PRO A 385 30.66 21.62 -10.16
N LEU A 386 30.57 21.31 -8.85
CA LEU A 386 31.62 20.63 -8.08
C LEU A 386 31.82 19.16 -8.50
N CYS A 387 30.79 18.57 -9.13
CA CYS A 387 30.83 17.22 -9.67
C CYS A 387 31.62 17.12 -10.97
N ARG A 388 31.91 18.26 -11.60
CA ARG A 388 32.73 18.34 -12.82
C ARG A 388 34.19 17.98 -12.53
N ASP A 389 34.63 18.12 -11.27
CA ASP A 389 35.99 17.85 -10.82
C ASP A 389 36.23 16.37 -10.43
N ILE A 390 35.17 15.58 -10.22
CA ILE A 390 35.25 14.13 -9.90
C ILE A 390 34.27 13.30 -10.74
N PRO A 391 34.38 13.32 -12.08
CA PRO A 391 33.43 12.64 -12.97
C PRO A 391 33.43 11.12 -12.76
N GLY A 392 34.57 10.52 -12.39
CA GLY A 392 34.70 9.07 -12.21
C GLY A 392 33.84 8.48 -11.09
N ALA A 393 33.78 9.13 -9.92
CA ALA A 393 33.02 8.63 -8.78
C ALA A 393 31.50 8.69 -9.01
N ILE A 394 31.04 9.75 -9.68
CA ILE A 394 29.62 9.96 -10.00
C ILE A 394 29.19 9.03 -11.13
N THR A 395 30.03 8.85 -12.14
CA THR A 395 29.80 7.87 -13.20
C THR A 395 29.74 6.45 -12.62
N GLY A 396 30.62 6.12 -11.66
CA GLY A 396 30.57 4.86 -10.92
C GLY A 396 29.28 4.70 -10.10
N LEU A 397 28.86 5.74 -9.39
CA LEU A 397 27.61 5.72 -8.61
C LEU A 397 26.37 5.60 -9.50
N LEU A 398 26.33 6.31 -10.64
CA LEU A 398 25.29 6.18 -11.66
C LEU A 398 25.25 4.79 -12.27
N TYR A 399 26.41 4.22 -12.57
CA TYR A 399 26.53 2.86 -13.09
C TYR A 399 25.95 1.84 -12.09
N VAL A 400 26.32 1.98 -10.82
CA VAL A 400 25.78 1.14 -9.74
C VAL A 400 24.28 1.38 -9.56
N ALA A 401 23.81 2.63 -9.55
CA ALA A 401 22.40 2.97 -9.42
C ALA A 401 21.56 2.39 -10.56
N ARG A 402 22.02 2.50 -11.81
CA ARG A 402 21.34 1.91 -12.99
C ARG A 402 21.32 0.39 -12.96
N ARG A 403 22.35 -0.26 -12.40
CA ARG A 403 22.35 -1.72 -12.19
C ARG A 403 21.43 -2.16 -11.05
N LEU A 404 21.37 -1.39 -9.96
CA LEU A 404 20.62 -1.75 -8.76
C LEU A 404 19.15 -1.37 -8.81
N HIS A 405 18.80 -0.27 -9.50
CA HIS A 405 17.44 0.21 -9.73
C HIS A 405 16.99 -0.18 -11.16
N PRO A 406 16.62 -1.44 -11.41
CA PRO A 406 16.04 -1.77 -12.69
C PRO A 406 14.69 -1.07 -12.78
N GLY A 407 14.55 -0.14 -13.73
CA GLY A 407 13.27 0.47 -14.07
C GLY A 407 12.16 -0.56 -14.35
N ASN A 408 12.55 -1.82 -14.62
CA ASN A 408 11.65 -2.96 -14.85
C ASN A 408 11.21 -3.71 -13.57
N LYS A 409 11.76 -3.42 -12.38
CA LYS A 409 11.21 -4.00 -11.14
C LYS A 409 9.86 -3.33 -10.84
N GLY A 410 8.90 -4.16 -10.45
CA GLY A 410 7.63 -3.68 -9.91
C GLY A 410 7.84 -3.02 -8.54
N GLU A 411 7.27 -1.83 -8.36
CA GLU A 411 7.22 -1.11 -7.09
C GLU A 411 6.06 -1.53 -6.19
N TRP A 412 5.33 -2.59 -6.57
CA TRP A 412 4.26 -3.21 -5.79
C TRP A 412 4.12 -4.70 -6.15
N SER A 413 3.20 -5.41 -5.51
CA SER A 413 3.07 -6.88 -5.64
C SER A 413 2.56 -7.35 -7.01
N ALA A 414 1.93 -6.47 -7.78
CA ALA A 414 1.21 -6.80 -9.02
C ALA A 414 0.16 -7.90 -8.86
N LYS A 415 -0.35 -8.09 -7.64
CA LYS A 415 -1.34 -9.10 -7.29
C LYS A 415 -2.62 -8.44 -6.83
N MET A 416 -3.74 -9.09 -7.12
CA MET A 416 -5.06 -8.77 -6.58
C MET A 416 -5.62 -9.99 -5.85
N ALA A 417 -6.30 -9.74 -4.75
CA ALA A 417 -6.98 -10.79 -4.01
C ALA A 417 -8.25 -11.24 -4.73
N GLN A 418 -8.69 -12.45 -4.46
CA GLN A 418 -9.88 -13.06 -5.06
C GLN A 418 -10.72 -13.65 -3.94
N TYR A 419 -12.00 -13.29 -3.94
CA TYR A 419 -12.97 -13.83 -3.00
C TYR A 419 -14.31 -14.06 -3.71
N ASN A 420 -14.77 -15.31 -3.68
CA ASN A 420 -16.09 -15.69 -4.15
C ASN A 420 -16.99 -16.03 -2.96
N MET A 421 -18.15 -15.39 -2.88
CA MET A 421 -19.06 -15.51 -1.74
C MET A 421 -19.67 -16.90 -1.61
N ILE A 422 -20.11 -17.50 -2.73
CA ILE A 422 -20.76 -18.82 -2.73
C ILE A 422 -19.77 -19.88 -2.29
N ARG A 423 -18.54 -19.84 -2.82
CA ARG A 423 -17.43 -20.70 -2.37
C ARG A 423 -17.14 -20.53 -0.88
N GLY A 424 -17.18 -19.29 -0.38
CA GLY A 424 -17.06 -19.00 1.05
C GLY A 424 -18.14 -19.69 1.90
N CYS A 425 -19.39 -19.66 1.44
CA CYS A 425 -20.53 -20.30 2.13
C CYS A 425 -20.43 -21.84 2.12
N ILE A 426 -20.06 -22.44 0.98
CA ILE A 426 -19.81 -23.89 0.86
C ILE A 426 -18.73 -24.33 1.85
N LYS A 427 -17.62 -23.59 1.91
CA LYS A 427 -16.53 -23.91 2.83
C LYS A 427 -16.94 -23.73 4.29
N GLU A 428 -17.70 -22.68 4.61
CA GLU A 428 -18.24 -22.50 5.96
C GLU A 428 -19.15 -23.66 6.38
N LYS A 429 -19.96 -24.20 5.45
CA LYS A 429 -20.77 -25.41 5.67
C LYS A 429 -19.90 -26.62 6.02
N GLN A 430 -18.76 -26.79 5.35
CA GLN A 430 -17.81 -27.90 5.59
C GLN A 430 -17.00 -27.75 6.90
N ASP A 431 -16.71 -26.52 7.32
CA ASP A 431 -15.78 -26.22 8.43
C ASP A 431 -16.48 -26.35 9.80
N THR A 432 -16.70 -27.58 10.26
CA THR A 432 -17.51 -27.93 11.46
C THR A 432 -16.73 -27.99 12.79
N GLY A 433 -15.42 -27.70 12.80
CA GLY A 433 -14.55 -27.90 13.98
C GLY A 433 -14.86 -27.02 15.21
N LEU A 434 -15.05 -27.64 16.38
CA LEU A 434 -15.32 -26.99 17.68
C LEU A 434 -14.30 -25.90 18.05
N LEU A 435 -13.01 -26.16 17.84
CA LEU A 435 -11.91 -25.25 18.19
C LEU A 435 -11.95 -23.97 17.35
N ARG A 436 -12.33 -24.09 16.08
CA ARG A 436 -12.49 -22.96 15.15
C ARG A 436 -13.76 -22.15 15.46
N ARG A 437 -14.83 -22.81 15.91
CA ARG A 437 -16.05 -22.17 16.46
C ARG A 437 -15.76 -21.37 17.73
N ALA A 438 -14.97 -21.93 18.66
CA ALA A 438 -14.56 -21.24 19.88
C ALA A 438 -13.69 -20.01 19.57
N MET A 439 -12.70 -20.12 18.68
CA MET A 439 -11.88 -18.98 18.25
C MET A 439 -12.70 -17.88 17.57
N ARG A 440 -13.77 -18.25 16.84
CA ARG A 440 -14.72 -17.30 16.23
C ARG A 440 -15.56 -16.56 17.27
N TRP A 441 -16.04 -17.27 18.29
CA TRP A 441 -16.81 -16.68 19.38
C TRP A 441 -16.00 -15.65 20.19
N VAL A 442 -14.70 -15.91 20.39
CA VAL A 442 -13.77 -14.99 21.06
C VAL A 442 -13.28 -13.86 20.13
N GLY A 443 -13.67 -13.86 18.86
CA GLY A 443 -13.29 -12.82 17.88
C GLY A 443 -11.84 -12.89 17.41
N ILE A 444 -11.15 -14.01 17.64
CA ILE A 444 -9.74 -14.23 17.24
C ILE A 444 -9.65 -14.51 15.73
N ILE A 445 -10.68 -15.11 15.14
CA ILE A 445 -10.77 -15.48 13.72
C ILE A 445 -12.12 -14.99 13.17
N GLY A 446 -12.10 -14.23 12.07
CA GLY A 446 -13.31 -13.87 11.29
C GLY A 446 -13.94 -15.08 10.60
N VAL A 447 -15.02 -14.88 9.82
CA VAL A 447 -15.55 -15.96 8.96
C VAL A 447 -14.40 -16.44 8.05
N PRO A 448 -14.11 -17.75 7.96
CA PRO A 448 -12.99 -18.24 7.15
C PRO A 448 -13.22 -17.93 5.67
N ARG A 449 -12.60 -16.86 5.19
CA ARG A 449 -12.58 -16.49 3.77
C ARG A 449 -11.34 -17.08 3.14
N GLU A 450 -11.54 -17.96 2.18
CA GLU A 450 -10.44 -18.43 1.33
C GLU A 450 -10.10 -17.32 0.33
N ILE A 451 -9.18 -16.45 0.74
CA ILE A 451 -8.66 -15.39 -0.10
C ILE A 451 -7.46 -15.95 -0.85
N THR A 452 -7.57 -16.05 -2.16
CA THR A 452 -6.44 -16.35 -3.04
C THR A 452 -5.89 -15.05 -3.62
N HIS A 453 -4.64 -15.06 -4.09
CA HIS A 453 -4.04 -13.91 -4.77
C HIS A 453 -3.58 -14.32 -6.15
N ILE A 454 -4.03 -13.59 -7.16
CA ILE A 454 -3.65 -13.79 -8.57
C ILE A 454 -2.90 -12.56 -9.08
N GLY A 455 -2.08 -12.73 -10.11
CA GLY A 455 -1.46 -11.60 -10.81
C GLY A 455 -2.52 -10.81 -11.59
N VAL A 456 -2.37 -9.49 -11.70
CA VAL A 456 -3.24 -8.70 -12.58
C VAL A 456 -2.85 -8.95 -14.03
N SER A 457 -3.74 -9.59 -14.78
CA SER A 457 -3.56 -9.96 -16.18
C SER A 457 -3.38 -8.73 -17.09
N PRO A 458 -2.55 -8.81 -18.15
CA PRO A 458 -2.42 -7.75 -19.15
C PRO A 458 -3.75 -7.38 -19.84
N GLU A 459 -4.60 -8.37 -20.05
CA GLU A 459 -5.91 -8.25 -20.71
C GLU A 459 -6.84 -7.41 -19.85
N LEU A 460 -6.91 -7.70 -18.55
CA LEU A 460 -7.68 -6.90 -17.59
C LEU A 460 -7.16 -5.45 -17.52
N LYS A 461 -5.83 -5.27 -17.51
CA LYS A 461 -5.22 -3.93 -17.50
C LYS A 461 -5.64 -3.12 -18.72
N LYS A 462 -5.62 -3.75 -19.90
CA LYS A 462 -6.03 -3.17 -21.18
C LYS A 462 -7.52 -2.84 -21.16
N LEU A 463 -8.38 -3.78 -20.77
CA LEU A 463 -9.82 -3.59 -20.66
C LEU A 463 -10.19 -2.37 -19.80
N ILE A 464 -9.61 -2.27 -18.60
CA ILE A 464 -9.86 -1.14 -17.68
C ILE A 464 -9.41 0.17 -18.30
N LEU A 465 -8.19 0.22 -18.85
CA LEU A 465 -7.63 1.45 -19.39
C LEU A 465 -8.40 1.92 -20.62
N ASP A 466 -8.70 1.00 -21.54
CA ASP A 466 -9.40 1.31 -22.79
C ASP A 466 -10.80 1.86 -22.49
N LYS A 467 -11.55 1.23 -21.57
CA LYS A 467 -12.87 1.74 -21.17
C LYS A 467 -12.80 3.09 -20.45
N LEU A 468 -11.77 3.31 -19.62
CA LEU A 468 -11.56 4.60 -18.96
C LEU A 468 -11.26 5.72 -19.97
N LEU A 469 -10.42 5.45 -20.97
CA LEU A 469 -10.07 6.42 -22.01
C LEU A 469 -11.25 6.70 -22.93
N ASP A 470 -11.99 5.67 -23.32
CA ASP A 470 -13.23 5.80 -24.10
C ASP A 470 -14.22 6.77 -23.41
N ILE A 471 -14.49 6.54 -22.13
CA ILE A 471 -15.39 7.39 -21.36
C ILE A 471 -14.85 8.81 -21.21
N ALA A 472 -13.55 8.97 -20.96
CA ALA A 472 -12.91 10.29 -20.86
C ALA A 472 -12.95 11.08 -22.18
N SER A 473 -13.00 10.40 -23.33
CA SER A 473 -13.11 11.01 -24.66
C SER A 473 -14.56 11.38 -25.03
N THR A 474 -15.57 10.80 -24.38
CA THR A 474 -16.99 11.09 -24.64
C THR A 474 -17.53 12.25 -23.79
N PRO A 475 -18.65 12.90 -24.19
CA PRO A 475 -19.34 13.88 -23.34
C PRO A 475 -19.84 13.32 -22.01
N HIS A 476 -20.00 12.00 -21.91
CA HIS A 476 -20.47 11.30 -20.70
C HIS A 476 -19.60 11.56 -19.47
N ILE A 477 -18.31 11.90 -19.64
CA ILE A 477 -17.43 12.24 -18.52
C ILE A 477 -17.94 13.41 -17.67
N ASN A 478 -18.68 14.34 -18.29
CA ASN A 478 -19.29 15.49 -17.59
C ASN A 478 -20.60 15.10 -16.87
N GLU A 479 -21.23 14.00 -17.28
CA GLU A 479 -22.45 13.45 -16.67
C GLU A 479 -22.14 12.40 -15.60
N TRP A 480 -20.91 11.89 -15.57
CA TRP A 480 -20.49 10.83 -14.67
C TRP A 480 -20.38 11.30 -13.22
N ASP A 481 -21.39 10.95 -12.41
CA ASP A 481 -21.39 11.24 -10.98
C ASP A 481 -20.68 10.14 -10.20
N ILE A 482 -19.34 10.06 -10.35
CA ILE A 482 -18.50 9.18 -9.52
C ILE A 482 -18.38 9.69 -8.06
N GLY A 483 -18.97 10.85 -7.73
CA GLY A 483 -18.78 11.60 -6.49
C GLY A 483 -19.73 11.17 -5.37
N VAL A 484 -20.02 12.07 -4.41
CA VAL A 484 -20.71 11.81 -3.12
C VAL A 484 -22.21 11.42 -3.27
N GLY A 485 -22.57 10.72 -4.34
CA GLY A 485 -23.87 10.12 -4.59
C GLY A 485 -23.88 8.60 -4.39
N LYS A 486 -25.07 8.01 -4.57
CA LYS A 486 -25.24 6.55 -4.67
C LYS A 486 -24.70 6.08 -6.03
N PHE A 487 -24.04 4.94 -6.08
CA PHE A 487 -23.70 4.26 -7.34
C PHE A 487 -24.97 4.08 -8.20
N ARG A 488 -24.91 4.45 -9.48
CA ARG A 488 -26.07 4.45 -10.40
C ARG A 488 -25.97 3.46 -11.55
N GLY A 489 -24.78 2.94 -11.86
CA GLY A 489 -24.61 2.05 -13.01
C GLY A 489 -24.73 2.78 -14.35
N GLN A 490 -24.23 4.03 -14.42
CA GLN A 490 -24.35 4.89 -15.61
C GLN A 490 -23.64 4.30 -16.83
N TRP A 491 -22.54 3.59 -16.64
CA TRP A 491 -21.76 3.05 -17.76
C TRP A 491 -22.55 1.98 -18.52
N ALA A 492 -23.22 1.09 -17.78
CA ALA A 492 -24.08 0.07 -18.39
C ALA A 492 -25.29 0.70 -19.09
N GLN A 493 -25.81 1.81 -18.57
CA GLN A 493 -26.86 2.57 -19.22
C GLN A 493 -26.40 3.14 -20.56
N TRP A 494 -25.22 3.76 -20.63
CA TRP A 494 -24.70 4.31 -21.89
C TRP A 494 -24.39 3.22 -22.92
N VAL A 495 -23.86 2.07 -22.49
CA VAL A 495 -23.65 0.91 -23.37
C VAL A 495 -24.98 0.41 -23.95
N ALA A 496 -26.04 0.36 -23.13
CA ALA A 496 -27.37 -0.01 -23.58
C ALA A 496 -27.97 0.99 -24.58
N GLU A 497 -27.77 2.29 -24.35
CA GLU A 497 -28.27 3.37 -25.21
C GLU A 497 -27.56 3.38 -26.58
N ALA A 498 -26.29 3.01 -26.64
CA ALA A 498 -25.50 3.03 -27.88
C ALA A 498 -25.86 1.92 -28.89
N LYS A 499 -26.38 0.78 -28.44
CA LYS A 499 -26.65 -0.41 -29.29
C LYS A 499 -28.05 -0.44 -29.92
N GLN A 500 -28.60 0.73 -30.21
CA GLN A 500 -29.96 0.86 -30.76
C GLN A 500 -30.10 0.27 -32.16
N ASP A 501 -30.72 -0.91 -32.25
CA ASP A 501 -31.59 -1.30 -33.37
C ASP A 501 -32.70 -2.25 -32.86
N GLY A 502 -33.95 -1.81 -32.88
CA GLY A 502 -35.14 -2.67 -32.72
C GLY A 502 -35.62 -3.02 -31.29
N ALA A 503 -36.85 -2.59 -30.97
CA ALA A 503 -37.84 -3.18 -30.04
C ALA A 503 -37.54 -3.41 -28.53
N ASN A 504 -36.30 -3.50 -28.04
CA ASN A 504 -36.03 -3.96 -26.66
C ASN A 504 -35.79 -2.87 -25.60
N HIS A 505 -36.32 -1.66 -25.80
CA HIS A 505 -36.24 -0.56 -24.83
C HIS A 505 -36.80 -0.92 -23.44
N HIS A 506 -37.74 -1.86 -23.33
CA HIS A 506 -38.35 -2.20 -22.03
C HIS A 506 -37.55 -3.23 -21.23
N GLN A 507 -36.75 -4.09 -21.88
CA GLN A 507 -36.01 -5.17 -21.21
C GLN A 507 -34.68 -4.67 -20.62
N VAL A 508 -33.95 -3.81 -21.33
CA VAL A 508 -32.63 -3.32 -20.89
C VAL A 508 -32.72 -2.30 -19.75
N PHE A 509 -33.75 -1.44 -19.74
CA PHE A 509 -34.01 -0.53 -18.61
C PHE A 509 -34.42 -1.27 -17.32
N GLN A 510 -35.02 -2.46 -17.42
CA GLN A 510 -35.29 -3.32 -16.25
C GLN A 510 -34.02 -4.05 -15.75
N ILE A 511 -33.14 -4.47 -16.65
CA ILE A 511 -31.83 -5.10 -16.35
C ILE A 511 -30.95 -4.16 -15.52
N CYS A 512 -30.93 -2.86 -15.87
CA CYS A 512 -30.12 -1.83 -15.21
C CYS A 512 -30.75 -1.23 -13.94
N ASN A 513 -31.75 -1.87 -13.31
CA ASN A 513 -32.35 -1.38 -12.06
C ASN A 513 -31.40 -1.49 -10.85
N ILE A 514 -30.13 -1.08 -11.00
CA ILE A 514 -29.17 -0.70 -9.97
C ILE A 514 -29.70 0.51 -9.19
N GLN A 515 -30.59 1.29 -9.79
CA GLN A 515 -31.22 2.46 -9.17
C GLN A 515 -32.01 2.03 -7.92
N GLY A 516 -31.56 2.52 -6.76
CA GLY A 516 -32.23 2.33 -5.47
C GLY A 516 -31.54 1.36 -4.51
N LEU A 517 -30.56 0.56 -4.95
CA LEU A 517 -29.72 -0.24 -4.05
C LEU A 517 -28.55 0.58 -3.50
N GLU A 518 -28.16 0.28 -2.27
CA GLU A 518 -26.86 0.74 -1.76
C GLU A 518 -25.72 0.02 -2.46
N PHE A 519 -24.57 0.67 -2.58
CA PHE A 519 -23.41 0.16 -3.32
C PHE A 519 -23.04 -1.30 -2.95
N VAL A 520 -22.96 -1.60 -1.64
CA VAL A 520 -22.64 -2.95 -1.15
C VAL A 520 -23.69 -3.98 -1.56
N SER A 521 -24.97 -3.59 -1.60
CA SER A 521 -26.05 -4.47 -2.06
C SER A 521 -25.94 -4.73 -3.56
N SER A 522 -25.56 -3.72 -4.34
CA SER A 522 -25.32 -3.87 -5.78
C SER A 522 -24.15 -4.81 -6.06
N VAL A 523 -23.05 -4.72 -5.32
CA VAL A 523 -21.90 -5.64 -5.46
C VAL A 523 -22.32 -7.09 -5.19
N LEU A 524 -23.08 -7.34 -4.12
CA LEU A 524 -23.57 -8.69 -3.80
C LEU A 524 -24.49 -9.24 -4.90
N LEU A 525 -25.43 -8.41 -5.36
CA LEU A 525 -26.37 -8.77 -6.42
C LEU A 525 -25.61 -9.15 -7.70
N TRP A 526 -24.73 -8.27 -8.17
CA TRP A 526 -24.00 -8.46 -9.42
C TRP A 526 -22.98 -9.58 -9.34
N HIS A 527 -22.42 -9.87 -8.16
CA HIS A 527 -21.54 -11.02 -7.96
C HIS A 527 -22.28 -12.34 -8.27
N ILE A 528 -23.50 -12.51 -7.76
CA ILE A 528 -24.33 -13.69 -8.01
C ILE A 528 -24.80 -13.72 -9.47
N VAL A 529 -25.25 -12.58 -10.01
CA VAL A 529 -25.65 -12.47 -11.43
C VAL A 529 -24.52 -12.91 -12.36
N THR A 530 -23.31 -12.44 -12.11
CA THR A 530 -22.13 -12.76 -12.93
C THR A 530 -21.81 -14.25 -12.86
N ASP A 531 -21.87 -14.86 -11.66
CA ASP A 531 -21.66 -16.30 -11.49
C ASP A 531 -22.71 -17.13 -12.27
N ILE A 532 -23.99 -16.73 -12.25
CA ILE A 532 -25.05 -17.40 -13.04
C ILE A 532 -24.79 -17.26 -14.55
N CYS A 533 -24.44 -16.05 -15.02
CA CYS A 533 -24.19 -15.80 -16.44
C CYS A 533 -22.95 -16.53 -16.97
N LEU A 534 -21.88 -16.63 -16.17
CA LEU A 534 -20.66 -17.38 -16.53
C LEU A 534 -20.95 -18.87 -16.73
N LEU A 535 -21.76 -19.47 -15.87
CA LEU A 535 -22.12 -20.89 -16.00
C LEU A 535 -23.03 -21.17 -17.19
N ALA A 536 -24.03 -20.31 -17.43
CA ALA A 536 -24.94 -20.51 -18.55
C ALA A 536 -24.23 -20.45 -19.92
N THR A 537 -23.08 -19.78 -20.02
CA THR A 537 -22.25 -19.82 -21.23
C THR A 537 -21.41 -21.08 -21.38
N ASP A 538 -20.98 -21.69 -20.27
CA ASP A 538 -20.23 -22.95 -20.31
C ASP A 538 -21.12 -24.12 -20.77
N ASP A 539 -22.43 -24.06 -20.48
CA ASP A 539 -23.39 -25.09 -20.89
C ASP A 539 -23.64 -25.09 -22.42
N VAL A 540 -23.57 -23.92 -23.08
CA VAL A 540 -23.79 -23.79 -24.54
C VAL A 540 -22.58 -24.28 -25.36
N ALA A 541 -21.37 -24.20 -24.80
CA ALA A 541 -20.15 -24.65 -25.48
C ALA A 541 -20.01 -26.19 -25.51
N VAL A 542 -20.70 -26.91 -24.62
CA VAL A 542 -20.62 -28.39 -24.54
C VAL A 542 -21.62 -29.07 -25.48
N ASP A 543 -22.80 -28.49 -25.71
CA ASP A 543 -23.83 -29.07 -26.60
C ASP A 543 -23.51 -28.88 -28.11
N GLY A 544 -22.57 -27.99 -28.46
CA GLY A 544 -22.21 -27.70 -29.85
C GLY A 544 -21.31 -28.73 -30.53
N ASP A 545 -20.59 -29.55 -29.76
CA ASP A 545 -19.59 -30.51 -30.29
C ASP A 545 -20.13 -31.94 -30.45
N GLU A 546 -21.34 -32.27 -29.94
CA GLU A 546 -21.87 -33.65 -29.96
C GLU A 546 -22.89 -33.96 -31.07
N GLN A 547 -23.25 -33.02 -31.94
CA GLN A 547 -24.26 -33.27 -32.98
C GLN A 547 -23.68 -33.45 -34.40
N HIS A 548 -22.77 -34.41 -34.62
CA HIS A 548 -22.46 -34.84 -36.00
C HIS A 548 -21.89 -36.26 -36.12
N LEU A 549 -22.52 -37.28 -35.53
CA LEU A 549 -22.26 -38.67 -35.94
C LEU A 549 -23.53 -39.51 -35.80
N GLU A 550 -24.25 -39.73 -36.91
CA GLU A 550 -24.97 -40.96 -37.27
C GLU A 550 -25.85 -40.72 -38.51
N ASP A 551 -25.41 -41.16 -39.70
CA ASP A 551 -26.16 -42.12 -40.54
C ASP A 551 -25.29 -42.62 -41.72
N GLY A 552 -25.60 -43.82 -42.21
CA GLY A 552 -24.79 -44.70 -43.04
C GLY A 552 -24.55 -44.33 -44.51
N GLY A 553 -23.70 -45.14 -45.14
CA GLY A 553 -23.01 -44.85 -46.40
C GLY A 553 -23.74 -45.22 -47.69
N ASP A 554 -23.16 -44.81 -48.81
CA ASP A 554 -22.58 -45.71 -49.83
C ASP A 554 -21.79 -44.87 -50.87
N SER A 555 -20.92 -45.55 -51.61
CA SER A 555 -19.91 -45.08 -52.57
C SER A 555 -20.33 -44.04 -53.63
N SER A 556 -19.44 -43.10 -53.96
CA SER A 556 -18.72 -43.04 -55.25
C SER A 556 -17.90 -41.75 -55.42
N SER A 557 -16.78 -41.89 -56.12
CA SER A 557 -15.73 -40.93 -56.43
C SER A 557 -16.19 -39.71 -57.23
N HIS A 558 -15.83 -38.50 -56.80
CA HIS A 558 -15.45 -37.41 -57.71
C HIS A 558 -14.49 -36.42 -57.05
N GLU A 559 -13.64 -35.86 -57.90
CA GLU A 559 -12.37 -35.20 -57.65
C GLU A 559 -12.50 -33.90 -56.84
N GLU A 560 -11.50 -33.68 -55.97
CA GLU A 560 -11.29 -32.46 -55.20
C GLU A 560 -10.96 -31.27 -56.12
N GLU A 561 -11.81 -30.25 -56.12
CA GLU A 561 -11.38 -28.87 -56.34
C GLU A 561 -11.46 -28.12 -55.01
N HIS A 562 -10.29 -27.74 -54.50
CA HIS A 562 -10.12 -26.88 -53.34
C HIS A 562 -10.72 -25.49 -53.60
N LEU A 563 -11.82 -25.17 -52.93
CA LEU A 563 -12.18 -23.80 -52.57
C LEU A 563 -11.74 -23.58 -51.11
N GLU A 564 -10.76 -22.70 -50.93
CA GLU A 564 -10.33 -22.22 -49.61
C GLU A 564 -11.50 -21.46 -48.96
N ASP A 565 -12.07 -22.03 -47.91
CA ASP A 565 -13.03 -21.37 -47.02
C ASP A 565 -12.28 -20.45 -46.04
N GLY A 566 -12.46 -19.15 -46.22
CA GLY A 566 -11.92 -18.10 -45.36
C GLY A 566 -12.71 -17.87 -44.05
N GLY A 567 -13.66 -18.74 -43.69
CA GLY A 567 -14.55 -18.56 -42.53
C GLY A 567 -13.99 -18.99 -41.16
N SER A 568 -12.97 -19.84 -41.11
CA SER A 568 -12.50 -20.47 -39.85
C SER A 568 -11.72 -19.53 -38.93
N SER A 569 -10.91 -18.61 -39.46
CA SER A 569 -10.02 -17.76 -38.65
C SER A 569 -10.77 -16.67 -37.88
N HIS A 570 -11.79 -16.06 -38.50
CA HIS A 570 -12.57 -15.00 -37.88
C HIS A 570 -13.45 -15.49 -36.71
N HIS A 571 -13.93 -16.73 -36.76
CA HIS A 571 -14.77 -17.28 -35.68
C HIS A 571 -13.93 -17.66 -34.44
N GLU A 572 -12.71 -18.18 -34.64
CA GLU A 572 -11.76 -18.47 -33.56
C GLU A 572 -11.27 -17.20 -32.86
N ASP A 573 -10.99 -16.13 -33.61
CA ASP A 573 -10.55 -14.84 -33.07
C ASP A 573 -11.62 -14.17 -32.19
N VAL A 574 -12.90 -14.27 -32.57
CA VAL A 574 -14.02 -13.69 -31.80
C VAL A 574 -14.29 -14.48 -30.53
N GLU A 575 -14.28 -15.81 -30.56
CA GLU A 575 -14.51 -16.62 -29.35
C GLU A 575 -13.32 -16.50 -28.37
N GLY A 576 -12.09 -16.40 -28.88
CA GLY A 576 -10.91 -16.10 -28.06
C GLY A 576 -11.03 -14.78 -27.30
N SER A 577 -11.41 -13.71 -27.99
CA SER A 577 -11.65 -12.38 -27.40
C SER A 577 -12.76 -12.39 -26.34
N LEU A 578 -13.86 -13.11 -26.60
CA LEU A 578 -14.96 -13.26 -25.65
C LEU A 578 -14.55 -14.06 -24.40
N SER A 579 -13.72 -15.09 -24.56
CA SER A 579 -13.18 -15.87 -23.44
C SER A 579 -12.29 -15.01 -22.52
N GLU A 580 -11.41 -14.19 -23.09
CA GLU A 580 -10.55 -13.26 -22.33
C GLU A 580 -11.38 -12.22 -21.54
N LEU A 581 -12.47 -11.71 -22.14
CA LEU A 581 -13.39 -10.80 -21.49
C LEU A 581 -14.12 -11.47 -20.31
N ARG A 582 -14.58 -12.72 -20.48
CA ARG A 582 -15.26 -13.51 -19.43
C ARG A 582 -14.35 -13.72 -18.22
N GLU A 583 -13.10 -14.12 -18.45
CA GLU A 583 -12.14 -14.30 -17.35
C GLU A 583 -11.82 -12.96 -16.66
N SER A 584 -11.63 -11.87 -17.41
CA SER A 584 -11.43 -10.53 -16.85
C SER A 584 -12.60 -10.08 -15.96
N ILE A 585 -13.84 -10.36 -16.37
CA ILE A 585 -15.05 -10.03 -15.61
C ILE A 585 -15.15 -10.86 -14.32
N LYS A 586 -14.84 -12.14 -14.38
CA LYS A 586 -14.79 -13.04 -13.22
C LYS A 586 -13.73 -12.59 -12.21
N GLU A 587 -12.56 -12.21 -12.69
CA GLU A 587 -11.47 -11.64 -11.88
C GLU A 587 -11.91 -10.35 -11.17
N LEU A 588 -12.59 -9.45 -11.88
CA LEU A 588 -13.14 -8.19 -11.34
C LEU A 588 -14.22 -8.44 -10.30
N SER A 589 -15.19 -9.31 -10.60
CA SER A 589 -16.29 -9.68 -9.70
C SER A 589 -15.76 -10.18 -8.35
N ASN A 590 -14.81 -11.13 -8.38
CA ASN A 590 -14.17 -11.67 -7.18
C ASN A 590 -13.32 -10.64 -6.44
N TYR A 591 -12.65 -9.74 -7.16
CA TYR A 591 -11.80 -8.72 -6.55
C TYR A 591 -12.63 -7.63 -5.86
N VAL A 592 -13.67 -7.09 -6.51
CA VAL A 592 -14.56 -6.10 -5.90
C VAL A 592 -15.31 -6.71 -4.72
N MET A 593 -15.71 -7.98 -4.81
CA MET A 593 -16.30 -8.70 -3.69
C MET A 593 -15.32 -8.86 -2.51
N TYR A 594 -14.03 -9.11 -2.77
CA TYR A 594 -12.98 -9.05 -1.74
C TYR A 594 -12.88 -7.67 -1.09
N LEU A 595 -12.84 -6.59 -1.88
CA LEU A 595 -12.69 -5.23 -1.36
C LEU A 595 -13.83 -4.89 -0.39
N VAL A 596 -15.07 -5.22 -0.75
CA VAL A 596 -16.25 -4.93 0.07
C VAL A 596 -16.32 -5.86 1.29
N ALA A 597 -16.13 -7.16 1.10
CA ALA A 597 -16.31 -8.12 2.18
C ALA A 597 -15.15 -8.07 3.20
N ASP A 598 -13.89 -8.06 2.74
CA ASP A 598 -12.69 -8.21 3.57
C ASP A 598 -12.00 -6.90 3.92
N CYS A 599 -11.83 -6.02 2.94
CA CYS A 599 -11.22 -4.72 3.21
C CYS A 599 -12.21 -3.71 3.82
N GLY A 600 -13.51 -4.03 3.84
CA GLY A 600 -14.57 -3.13 4.31
C GLY A 600 -14.70 -1.88 3.43
N ALA A 601 -14.29 -1.96 2.16
CA ALA A 601 -14.34 -0.84 1.24
C ALA A 601 -15.79 -0.38 1.04
N MET A 602 -16.05 0.90 1.30
CA MET A 602 -17.40 1.49 1.25
C MET A 602 -18.43 0.83 2.18
N ALA A 603 -17.98 -0.07 3.07
CA ALA A 603 -18.83 -0.75 4.03
C ALA A 603 -18.77 -0.02 5.36
N GLY A 604 -19.71 0.91 5.57
CA GLY A 604 -20.05 1.37 6.92
C GLY A 604 -20.62 0.21 7.77
N SER A 605 -21.20 0.53 8.94
CA SER A 605 -21.89 -0.47 9.77
C SER A 605 -22.98 -1.24 8.97
N GLU A 606 -23.75 -0.51 8.17
CA GLU A 606 -24.80 -1.07 7.32
C GLU A 606 -24.24 -1.98 6.23
N GLY A 607 -23.16 -1.59 5.56
CA GLY A 607 -22.52 -2.40 4.52
C GLY A 607 -22.02 -3.74 5.04
N HIS A 608 -21.36 -3.76 6.20
CA HIS A 608 -20.89 -5.00 6.81
C HIS A 608 -22.07 -5.92 7.21
N TYR A 609 -23.16 -5.33 7.69
CA TYR A 609 -24.40 -6.07 7.95
C TYR A 609 -24.98 -6.67 6.66
N VAL A 610 -25.02 -5.91 5.57
CA VAL A 610 -25.52 -6.35 4.26
C VAL A 610 -24.71 -7.54 3.72
N VAL A 611 -23.38 -7.50 3.75
CA VAL A 611 -22.52 -8.64 3.35
C VAL A 611 -22.82 -9.87 4.20
N THR A 612 -22.88 -9.70 5.52
CA THR A 612 -23.16 -10.80 6.45
C THR A 612 -24.56 -11.38 6.23
N ARG A 613 -25.54 -10.51 5.92
CA ARG A 613 -26.93 -10.90 5.62
C ARG A 613 -27.00 -11.70 4.31
N GLY A 614 -26.35 -11.24 3.25
CA GLY A 614 -26.29 -11.95 1.97
C GLY A 614 -25.67 -13.35 2.11
N GLN A 615 -24.58 -13.47 2.87
CA GLN A 615 -23.95 -14.76 3.18
C GLN A 615 -24.87 -15.71 3.95
N LYS A 616 -25.59 -15.19 4.95
CA LYS A 616 -26.58 -15.96 5.71
C LYS A 616 -27.75 -16.41 4.86
N GLU A 617 -28.18 -15.59 3.91
CA GLU A 617 -29.23 -15.90 2.94
C GLU A 617 -28.82 -17.07 2.04
N VAL A 618 -27.64 -17.03 1.43
CA VAL A 618 -27.08 -18.16 0.65
C VAL A 618 -26.95 -19.42 1.52
N SER A 619 -26.38 -19.29 2.73
CA SER A 619 -26.17 -20.43 3.62
C SER A 619 -27.50 -21.06 4.09
N ARG A 620 -28.52 -20.24 4.35
CA ARG A 620 -29.85 -20.75 4.76
C ARG A 620 -30.55 -21.44 3.59
N TRP A 621 -30.48 -20.84 2.40
CA TRP A 621 -31.00 -21.45 1.17
C TRP A 621 -30.38 -22.85 0.95
N MET A 622 -29.05 -23.00 1.05
CA MET A 622 -28.36 -24.29 0.92
C MET A 622 -28.86 -25.32 1.95
N LEU A 623 -29.04 -24.90 3.21
CA LEU A 623 -29.52 -25.79 4.29
C LEU A 623 -30.99 -26.23 4.10
N GLU A 624 -31.85 -25.35 3.58
CA GLU A 624 -33.24 -25.68 3.28
C GLU A 624 -33.39 -26.59 2.06
N LYS A 625 -32.56 -26.38 1.04
CA LYS A 625 -32.53 -27.25 -0.15
C LYS A 625 -32.12 -28.68 0.21
N GLU A 626 -31.11 -28.82 1.06
CA GLU A 626 -30.67 -30.11 1.60
C GLU A 626 -31.78 -30.82 2.39
N LYS A 627 -32.54 -30.08 3.21
CA LYS A 627 -33.69 -30.63 3.95
C LYS A 627 -34.84 -31.09 3.06
N ARG A 628 -35.07 -30.42 1.92
CA ARG A 628 -36.15 -30.76 0.97
C ARG A 628 -35.77 -31.92 0.02
N GLY A 629 -34.64 -32.59 0.24
CA GLY A 629 -34.22 -33.77 -0.53
C GLY A 629 -33.42 -33.45 -1.81
N GLY A 630 -33.12 -32.18 -2.08
CA GLY A 630 -32.09 -31.81 -3.06
C GLY A 630 -30.74 -32.08 -2.42
N GLY A 631 -30.05 -33.16 -2.81
CA GLY A 631 -28.80 -33.58 -2.17
C GLY A 631 -27.82 -32.40 -2.04
N GLY A 632 -27.44 -32.06 -0.79
CA GLY A 632 -26.67 -30.86 -0.48
C GLY A 632 -25.36 -30.83 -1.26
N SER A 633 -25.36 -30.11 -2.39
CA SER A 633 -24.19 -30.02 -3.25
C SER A 633 -23.13 -29.17 -2.57
N ASP A 634 -21.95 -29.76 -2.41
CA ASP A 634 -20.74 -29.02 -2.06
C ASP A 634 -19.98 -28.55 -3.31
N ASP A 635 -20.48 -28.90 -4.51
CA ASP A 635 -19.97 -28.37 -5.77
C ASP A 635 -20.62 -27.02 -6.10
N ARG A 636 -19.77 -26.04 -6.43
CA ARG A 636 -20.17 -24.66 -6.69
C ARG A 636 -21.00 -24.55 -7.96
N LYS A 637 -20.65 -25.29 -9.03
CA LYS A 637 -21.37 -25.22 -10.32
C LYS A 637 -22.82 -25.63 -10.09
N LYS A 638 -23.03 -26.79 -9.48
CA LYS A 638 -24.36 -27.31 -9.14
C LYS A 638 -25.17 -26.39 -8.21
N VAL A 639 -24.53 -25.75 -7.21
CA VAL A 639 -25.24 -24.77 -6.36
C VAL A 639 -25.80 -23.60 -7.17
N ILE A 640 -25.03 -23.08 -8.12
CA ILE A 640 -25.46 -21.92 -8.92
C ILE A 640 -26.53 -22.35 -9.94
N GLU A 641 -26.43 -23.53 -10.53
CA GLU A 641 -27.49 -24.12 -11.38
C GLU A 641 -28.81 -24.24 -10.60
N GLU A 642 -28.77 -24.78 -9.39
CA GLU A 642 -29.94 -24.90 -8.53
C GLU A 642 -30.54 -23.53 -8.19
N ILE A 643 -29.73 -22.47 -8.00
CA ILE A 643 -30.22 -21.10 -7.79
C ILE A 643 -30.85 -20.52 -9.07
N ARG A 644 -30.24 -20.78 -10.23
CA ARG A 644 -30.71 -20.31 -11.55
C ARG A 644 -32.08 -20.88 -11.87
N ASP A 645 -32.25 -22.18 -11.64
CA ASP A 645 -33.40 -22.96 -12.08
C ASP A 645 -34.50 -23.05 -10.99
N GLU A 646 -34.29 -22.42 -9.83
CA GLU A 646 -35.28 -22.38 -8.74
C GLU A 646 -36.54 -21.58 -9.11
N ASP A 647 -37.71 -22.08 -8.70
CA ASP A 647 -38.98 -21.38 -8.88
C ASP A 647 -39.05 -20.10 -8.02
N SER A 648 -39.64 -19.04 -8.59
CA SER A 648 -39.90 -17.77 -7.92
C SER A 648 -40.72 -17.97 -6.64
N SER A 649 -41.61 -18.97 -6.62
CA SER A 649 -42.42 -19.32 -5.43
C SER A 649 -41.57 -19.67 -4.20
N PHE A 650 -40.42 -20.33 -4.40
CA PHE A 650 -39.50 -20.73 -3.32
C PHE A 650 -38.96 -19.51 -2.55
N PHE A 651 -38.62 -18.45 -3.29
CA PHE A 651 -38.07 -17.24 -2.70
C PHE A 651 -39.15 -16.36 -2.04
N HIS A 652 -40.40 -16.46 -2.49
CA HIS A 652 -41.54 -15.80 -1.85
C HIS A 652 -41.92 -16.47 -0.52
N GLU A 653 -41.85 -17.80 -0.42
CA GLU A 653 -42.13 -18.55 0.81
C GLU A 653 -41.10 -18.27 1.92
N ASN A 654 -39.81 -18.23 1.58
CA ASN A 654 -38.72 -18.20 2.56
C ASN A 654 -38.01 -16.82 2.68
N TYR A 655 -38.47 -15.84 1.90
CA TYR A 655 -38.01 -14.44 1.85
C TYR A 655 -36.49 -14.27 1.68
N TYR A 656 -36.03 -14.43 0.43
CA TYR A 656 -34.64 -14.27 0.00
C TYR A 656 -34.50 -13.17 -1.08
N PRO A 657 -34.50 -11.89 -0.69
CA PRO A 657 -34.61 -10.78 -1.63
C PRO A 657 -33.39 -10.59 -2.53
N VAL A 658 -32.19 -11.02 -2.10
CA VAL A 658 -30.96 -10.87 -2.90
C VAL A 658 -30.88 -11.97 -3.95
N LEU A 659 -31.10 -13.23 -3.55
CA LEU A 659 -31.07 -14.38 -4.46
C LEU A 659 -32.13 -14.28 -5.56
N ASP A 660 -33.37 -13.98 -5.17
CA ASP A 660 -34.49 -13.84 -6.11
C ASP A 660 -34.28 -12.71 -7.11
N ARG A 661 -33.77 -11.57 -6.65
CA ARG A 661 -33.41 -10.45 -7.53
C ARG A 661 -32.24 -10.80 -8.45
N ALA A 662 -31.21 -11.48 -7.94
CA ALA A 662 -30.06 -11.90 -8.75
C ALA A 662 -30.50 -12.83 -9.88
N ARG A 663 -31.31 -13.85 -9.56
CA ARG A 663 -31.84 -14.81 -10.53
C ARG A 663 -32.65 -14.11 -11.64
N ARG A 664 -33.54 -13.17 -11.28
CA ARG A 664 -34.31 -12.40 -12.27
C ARG A 664 -33.43 -11.57 -13.20
N VAL A 665 -32.48 -10.82 -12.64
CA VAL A 665 -31.55 -9.99 -13.43
C VAL A 665 -30.70 -10.86 -14.36
N ALA A 666 -30.20 -12.00 -13.87
CA ALA A 666 -29.46 -12.96 -14.69
C ALA A 666 -30.34 -13.53 -15.81
N SER A 667 -31.58 -13.90 -15.53
CA SER A 667 -32.53 -14.40 -16.54
C SER A 667 -32.79 -13.37 -17.65
N ASP A 668 -32.89 -12.08 -17.30
CA ASP A 668 -33.07 -11.02 -18.31
C ASP A 668 -31.80 -10.77 -19.12
N LEU A 669 -30.61 -10.83 -18.51
CA LEU A 669 -29.33 -10.74 -19.23
C LEU A 669 -29.10 -11.91 -20.19
N LEU A 670 -29.58 -13.10 -19.86
CA LEU A 670 -29.48 -14.28 -20.72
C LEU A 670 -30.40 -14.20 -21.96
N LYS A 671 -31.39 -13.28 -21.98
CA LYS A 671 -32.25 -13.03 -23.16
C LYS A 671 -31.60 -12.10 -24.18
N VAL A 672 -30.47 -11.47 -23.85
CA VAL A 672 -29.71 -10.64 -24.80
C VAL A 672 -29.10 -11.57 -25.85
N GLY A 673 -29.53 -11.39 -27.11
CA GLY A 673 -29.23 -12.32 -28.20
C GLY A 673 -27.75 -12.46 -28.54
N GLU A 674 -26.99 -11.35 -28.52
CA GLU A 674 -25.55 -11.38 -28.77
C GLU A 674 -24.74 -11.54 -27.47
N ALA A 675 -23.90 -12.57 -27.41
CA ALA A 675 -23.05 -12.83 -26.25
C ALA A 675 -22.08 -11.67 -25.96
N GLY A 676 -21.56 -11.00 -27.01
CA GLY A 676 -20.69 -9.83 -26.87
C GLY A 676 -21.39 -8.67 -26.17
N ASP A 677 -22.63 -8.37 -26.55
CA ASP A 677 -23.43 -7.30 -25.94
C ASP A 677 -23.67 -7.52 -24.45
N ARG A 678 -24.03 -8.76 -24.10
CA ARG A 678 -24.20 -9.17 -22.71
C ARG A 678 -22.94 -8.94 -21.89
N TRP A 679 -21.78 -9.39 -22.38
CA TRP A 679 -20.53 -9.28 -21.64
C TRP A 679 -20.01 -7.83 -21.59
N GLU A 680 -20.27 -7.03 -22.62
CA GLU A 680 -19.96 -5.60 -22.57
C GLU A 680 -20.76 -4.89 -21.46
N LEU A 681 -22.05 -5.17 -21.33
CA LEU A 681 -22.90 -4.63 -20.25
C LEU A 681 -22.38 -5.02 -18.87
N ILE A 682 -22.08 -6.31 -18.66
CA ILE A 682 -21.56 -6.81 -17.37
C ILE A 682 -20.20 -6.16 -17.07
N SER A 683 -19.32 -6.03 -18.08
CA SER A 683 -18.02 -5.37 -17.92
C SER A 683 -18.17 -3.90 -17.50
N ALA A 684 -19.13 -3.17 -18.08
CA ALA A 684 -19.37 -1.78 -17.77
C ALA A 684 -19.78 -1.58 -16.31
N VAL A 685 -20.63 -2.46 -15.76
CA VAL A 685 -21.01 -2.42 -14.34
C VAL A 685 -19.80 -2.62 -13.43
N TRP A 686 -19.01 -3.67 -13.66
CA TRP A 686 -17.87 -3.98 -12.78
C TRP A 686 -16.77 -2.94 -12.83
N LEU A 687 -16.49 -2.39 -14.02
CA LEU A 687 -15.49 -1.34 -14.18
C LEU A 687 -15.92 -0.03 -13.52
N GLU A 688 -17.20 0.35 -13.62
CA GLU A 688 -17.74 1.51 -12.91
C GLU A 688 -17.68 1.29 -11.39
N MET A 689 -18.05 0.10 -10.90
CA MET A 689 -17.95 -0.24 -9.47
C MET A 689 -16.49 -0.14 -8.98
N LEU A 690 -15.53 -0.65 -9.75
CA LEU A 690 -14.11 -0.57 -9.40
C LEU A 690 -13.63 0.90 -9.33
N CYS A 691 -14.02 1.73 -10.30
CA CYS A 691 -13.71 3.16 -10.30
C CYS A 691 -14.38 3.88 -9.12
N TYR A 692 -15.64 3.56 -8.83
CA TYR A 692 -16.39 4.11 -7.71
C TYR A 692 -15.72 3.79 -6.38
N VAL A 693 -15.28 2.55 -6.17
CA VAL A 693 -14.51 2.16 -4.96
C VAL A 693 -13.18 2.89 -4.91
N ALA A 694 -12.44 2.96 -6.03
CA ALA A 694 -11.16 3.63 -6.08
C ALA A 694 -11.25 5.12 -5.77
N TYR A 695 -12.31 5.79 -6.21
CA TYR A 695 -12.49 7.22 -5.96
C TYR A 695 -12.99 7.50 -4.54
N ASN A 696 -13.95 6.72 -4.05
CA ASN A 696 -14.66 7.01 -2.80
C ASN A 696 -14.04 6.34 -1.56
N CYS A 697 -13.11 5.39 -1.72
CA CYS A 697 -12.30 4.93 -0.59
C CYS A 697 -11.42 6.08 -0.07
N GLY A 698 -11.52 6.36 1.23
CA GLY A 698 -10.82 7.48 1.84
C GLY A 698 -9.30 7.33 1.81
N ALA A 699 -8.60 8.45 1.92
CA ALA A 699 -7.13 8.54 1.95
C ALA A 699 -6.44 7.53 2.89
N ALA A 700 -7.03 7.28 4.06
CA ALA A 700 -6.51 6.31 5.03
C ALA A 700 -6.51 4.88 4.48
N PHE A 701 -7.54 4.50 3.72
CA PHE A 701 -7.62 3.20 3.05
C PHE A 701 -6.46 3.02 2.07
N HIS A 702 -6.26 3.98 1.15
CA HIS A 702 -5.22 3.87 0.14
C HIS A 702 -3.80 3.89 0.74
N ALA A 703 -3.56 4.78 1.70
CA ALA A 703 -2.26 4.88 2.35
C ALA A 703 -1.90 3.60 3.13
N LYS A 704 -2.85 3.00 3.85
CA LYS A 704 -2.63 1.71 4.52
C LYS A 704 -2.13 0.65 3.55
N HIS A 705 -2.79 0.52 2.40
CA HIS A 705 -2.48 -0.50 1.40
C HIS A 705 -1.17 -0.25 0.65
N LEU A 706 -0.71 1.01 0.53
CA LEU A 706 0.63 1.31 0.02
C LEU A 706 1.74 0.63 0.83
N ALA A 707 1.51 0.42 2.13
CA ALA A 707 2.51 -0.09 3.04
C ALA A 707 2.45 -1.61 3.26
N THR A 708 1.60 -2.32 2.52
CA THR A 708 1.33 -3.77 2.63
C THR A 708 1.40 -4.50 1.29
N GLY A 709 2.24 -4.03 0.35
CA GLY A 709 2.44 -4.62 -0.96
C GLY A 709 1.67 -3.94 -2.10
N GLY A 710 0.95 -2.85 -1.80
CA GLY A 710 0.07 -2.16 -2.73
C GLY A 710 -1.23 -2.94 -2.98
N GLU A 711 -2.31 -2.21 -3.25
CA GLU A 711 -3.55 -2.81 -3.74
C GLU A 711 -3.85 -2.29 -5.14
N PHE A 712 -4.48 -3.13 -5.96
CA PHE A 712 -4.78 -2.79 -7.34
C PHE A 712 -5.73 -1.59 -7.45
N VAL A 713 -6.67 -1.47 -6.51
CA VAL A 713 -7.65 -0.36 -6.48
C VAL A 713 -6.98 1.01 -6.26
N THR A 714 -5.82 1.04 -5.60
CA THR A 714 -5.03 2.26 -5.44
C THR A 714 -4.35 2.67 -6.76
N HIS A 715 -4.02 1.70 -7.62
CA HIS A 715 -3.55 1.99 -8.99
C HIS A 715 -4.69 2.54 -9.84
N ILE A 716 -5.90 1.99 -9.71
CA ILE A 716 -7.10 2.53 -10.37
C ILE A 716 -7.34 3.99 -9.99
N LYS A 717 -7.17 4.34 -8.70
CA LYS A 717 -7.24 5.75 -8.27
C LYS A 717 -6.22 6.60 -9.03
N MET A 718 -4.98 6.13 -9.22
CA MET A 718 -4.00 6.88 -10.02
C MET A 718 -4.32 6.92 -11.51
N LEU A 719 -4.98 5.92 -12.07
CA LEU A 719 -5.47 6.01 -13.46
C LEU A 719 -6.55 7.08 -13.60
N LEU A 720 -7.50 7.16 -12.65
CA LEU A 720 -8.50 8.24 -12.61
C LEU A 720 -7.85 9.62 -12.53
N PHE A 721 -6.76 9.74 -11.76
CA PHE A 721 -5.94 10.95 -11.72
C PHE A 721 -5.34 11.27 -13.09
N MET A 722 -4.76 10.29 -13.78
CA MET A 722 -4.14 10.49 -15.09
C MET A 722 -5.14 10.94 -16.15
N VAL A 723 -6.29 10.28 -16.25
CA VAL A 723 -7.30 10.64 -17.25
C VAL A 723 -8.00 11.97 -16.94
N GLY A 724 -7.77 12.55 -15.76
CA GLY A 724 -8.25 13.88 -15.40
C GLY A 724 -9.64 13.92 -14.77
N VAL A 725 -10.14 12.80 -14.25
CA VAL A 725 -11.44 12.72 -13.54
C VAL A 725 -11.59 13.78 -12.43
N PRO A 726 -10.58 14.06 -11.56
CA PRO A 726 -10.71 15.15 -10.58
C PRO A 726 -10.84 16.56 -11.17
N PHE A 727 -10.55 16.75 -12.46
CA PHE A 727 -10.36 18.03 -13.11
C PHE A 727 -11.46 18.37 -14.14
N MET A 728 -12.10 17.36 -14.72
CA MET A 728 -13.10 17.52 -15.78
C MET A 728 -14.53 17.76 -15.27
N ARG A 729 -14.75 17.87 -13.95
CA ARG A 729 -16.08 18.18 -13.42
C ARG A 729 -16.41 19.65 -13.60
N ASP A 730 -17.34 19.93 -14.51
CA ASP A 730 -18.04 21.20 -14.55
C ASP A 730 -18.72 21.48 -13.20
N VAL A 731 -18.52 22.69 -12.68
CA VAL A 731 -19.20 23.19 -11.48
C VAL A 731 -20.69 23.36 -11.78
N LYS A 732 -21.49 22.30 -11.63
CA LYS A 732 -22.95 22.40 -11.60
C LYS A 732 -23.52 22.77 -10.23
N VAL A 733 -22.68 22.91 -9.21
CA VAL A 733 -23.14 23.31 -7.87
C VAL A 733 -22.26 24.45 -7.37
N SER A 734 -22.82 25.66 -7.35
CA SER A 734 -22.33 26.73 -6.50
C SER A 734 -22.23 26.21 -5.07
N LEU A 735 -21.00 26.03 -4.57
CA LEU A 735 -20.73 25.70 -3.16
C LEU A 735 -21.09 26.84 -2.19
N PHE A 736 -21.69 27.91 -2.71
CA PHE A 736 -22.42 28.91 -1.95
C PHE A 736 -23.90 28.73 -2.29
N PRO A 737 -24.77 28.39 -1.32
CA PRO A 737 -26.20 28.65 -1.53
C PRO A 737 -26.28 30.14 -1.85
N GLU A 738 -27.03 30.49 -2.89
CA GLU A 738 -27.38 31.87 -3.21
C GLU A 738 -27.74 32.55 -1.89
N ALA A 739 -26.85 33.43 -1.42
CA ALA A 739 -27.23 34.41 -0.44
C ALA A 739 -28.25 35.27 -1.18
N GLY A 740 -29.52 34.90 -1.06
CA GLY A 740 -30.62 35.75 -1.44
C GLY A 740 -30.34 37.12 -0.85
N ASN A 741 -30.46 38.15 -1.69
CA ASN A 741 -30.36 39.55 -1.30
C ASN A 741 -31.07 39.78 0.04
N ILE A 742 -30.31 39.96 1.12
CA ILE A 742 -30.82 40.52 2.39
C ILE A 742 -30.75 42.06 2.36
N TYR A 743 -30.57 42.65 1.17
CA TYR A 743 -30.81 44.07 0.93
C TYR A 743 -31.69 44.25 -0.33
N SER A 744 -32.96 43.86 -0.20
CA SER A 744 -34.09 44.44 -0.93
C SER A 744 -35.37 44.22 -0.14
#